data_AF-A0A817T611-F1
#
_entry.id   AF-A0A817T611-F1
#
_cell.length_a   1.000
_cell.length_b   1.000
_cell.length_c   1.000
_cell.angle_alpha   90.00
_cell.angle_beta   90.00
_cell.angle_gamma   90.00
#
_symmetry.space_group_name_H-M   'P 1'
#
loop_
_entity.id
_entity.type
_entity.pdbx_description
1 polymer ?
#
loop_
_entity_poly.entity_id
_entity_poly.type
_entity_poly.pdbx_seq_one_letter_code
_entity_poly.pdbx_strand_id
1 'polypeptide(L)'
;MATGNRTRKLCSQCNSDDSTFTCNGCHLSLCVKHLDEHRQKLNQEIDLIGKQNDSLREELSQRNIDIQLLAQINTWEKETIGKIQSIAETARVDLKKLTEESKSRLMEMINKLFSELRTSRKNNQFIEDDLHRWTKQIEELKRKLHESSRIELLREDDPTTIIRLIKIKTSEKMGPNQTNSFSKNESRPENKLNKMVPSSISSSGSSTALKKLELSANMNASSSQFNFYPSLTFGFNQSSKNDIRKLFESLMRLAPMDKHGPMSGRCEPQTAQMERFLFEIFGFRNIPGQDIVQGVKSFKLDKPPHYLNPHTEIHFPSNTANSFAMSVQEIIDWQRSYKVYADKNINGMNKEFLRRALQGKGDNGEEAFRMKFVVRISTCPILMEFDAKIISRDLKENWPNRIKLVSVTGIDFAGRKHDINDILYYVTNWREIYEIDRKKDEPALRNERDFRRKTGGPAGELHQKRLLDDLTYMARLRLRACDAEGVQIVVETGIGLGVFSGEHIGVDETVKITSAIAIRAVLEQDGPSYKNICGIVFSLPIIAVETHAIGIGDTFSEFIEHFQEPPYNGPIPVMIADQDMHRLTVAIARQGFVVSQLNPADSHGVFGEYWQNRGPAVEEKLALTTVGLLVQHHLINPHVLDTNNYHLI
;
A
#
# COMPACT_ATOMS: atom_id res chain seq x y z
N MET A 1 86.47 -40.11 -40.13
CA MET A 1 85.48 -40.59 -41.13
C MET A 1 84.54 -41.54 -40.41
N ALA A 2 83.30 -41.12 -40.16
CA ALA A 2 82.25 -41.99 -39.63
C ALA A 2 81.13 -41.99 -40.68
N THR A 3 80.97 -43.12 -41.36
CA THR A 3 79.93 -43.39 -42.35
C THR A 3 78.59 -43.51 -41.64
N GLY A 4 77.75 -42.48 -41.80
CA GLY A 4 76.39 -42.47 -41.25
C GLY A 4 75.48 -43.45 -41.99
N ASN A 5 75.23 -44.60 -41.38
CA ASN A 5 74.27 -45.58 -41.87
C ASN A 5 72.85 -45.06 -41.55
N ARG A 6 72.24 -44.29 -42.47
CA ARG A 6 70.82 -43.92 -42.38
C ARG A 6 69.97 -45.14 -42.73
N THR A 7 69.62 -45.96 -41.74
CA THR A 7 68.51 -46.92 -41.87
C THR A 7 67.23 -46.14 -42.16
N ARG A 8 66.77 -46.13 -43.41
CA ARG A 8 65.45 -45.59 -43.78
C ARG A 8 64.39 -46.41 -43.05
N LYS A 9 63.57 -45.77 -42.21
CA LYS A 9 62.42 -46.43 -41.60
C LYS A 9 61.39 -46.69 -42.69
N LEU A 10 60.90 -47.93 -42.78
CA LEU A 10 59.88 -48.31 -43.72
C LEU A 10 58.49 -47.93 -43.19
N CYS A 11 57.54 -47.67 -44.08
CA CYS A 11 56.17 -47.44 -43.67
C CYS A 11 55.60 -48.70 -42.99
N SER A 12 55.01 -48.53 -41.80
CA SER A 12 54.48 -49.60 -40.97
C SER A 12 53.25 -50.31 -41.57
N GLN A 13 52.65 -49.75 -42.64
CA GLN A 13 51.45 -50.30 -43.29
C GLN A 13 51.72 -50.89 -44.68
N CYS A 14 52.62 -50.30 -45.48
CA CYS A 14 52.92 -50.79 -46.84
C CYS A 14 54.38 -51.15 -47.09
N ASN A 15 55.25 -50.98 -46.08
CA ASN A 15 56.67 -51.30 -46.14
C ASN A 15 57.48 -50.57 -47.22
N SER A 16 56.98 -49.42 -47.73
CA SER A 16 57.70 -48.58 -48.69
C SER A 16 58.81 -47.77 -48.00
N ASP A 17 59.89 -47.48 -48.71
CA ASP A 17 61.02 -46.65 -48.25
C ASP A 17 60.91 -45.16 -48.65
N ASP A 18 59.78 -44.79 -49.29
CA ASP A 18 59.39 -43.40 -49.54
C ASP A 18 59.30 -42.60 -48.23
N SER A 19 59.56 -41.29 -48.32
CA SER A 19 59.61 -40.33 -47.20
C SER A 19 58.60 -40.62 -46.08
N THR A 20 59.08 -41.30 -45.03
CA THR A 20 58.26 -41.69 -43.88
C THR A 20 58.27 -40.64 -42.79
N PHE A 21 57.11 -40.38 -42.19
CA PHE A 21 56.91 -39.52 -41.04
C PHE A 21 56.51 -40.37 -39.84
N THR A 22 57.00 -40.03 -38.64
CA THR A 22 56.60 -40.75 -37.42
C THR A 22 55.52 -39.95 -36.70
N CYS A 23 54.37 -40.56 -36.44
CA CYS A 23 53.33 -39.94 -35.62
C CYS A 23 53.75 -39.95 -34.15
N ASN A 24 53.77 -38.79 -33.49
CA ASN A 24 54.18 -38.71 -32.09
C ASN A 24 53.18 -39.37 -31.11
N GLY A 25 51.92 -39.54 -31.51
CA GLY A 25 50.88 -40.12 -30.66
C GLY A 25 50.90 -41.66 -30.64
N CYS A 26 51.00 -42.30 -31.81
CA CYS A 26 50.97 -43.77 -31.93
C CYS A 26 52.35 -44.38 -32.26
N HIS A 27 53.38 -43.55 -32.44
CA HIS A 27 54.76 -43.92 -32.78
C HIS A 27 54.94 -44.71 -34.09
N LEU A 28 53.89 -44.82 -34.93
CA LEU A 28 53.96 -45.47 -36.24
C LEU A 28 54.72 -44.59 -37.24
N SER A 29 55.63 -45.19 -38.00
CA SER A 29 56.26 -44.56 -39.17
C SER A 29 55.38 -44.81 -40.40
N LEU A 30 54.88 -43.76 -41.03
CA LEU A 30 53.88 -43.80 -42.11
C LEU A 30 54.40 -43.00 -43.32
N CYS A 31 54.21 -43.51 -44.54
CA CYS A 31 54.39 -42.68 -45.73
C CYS A 31 53.25 -41.65 -45.83
N VAL A 32 53.39 -40.62 -46.68
CA VAL A 32 52.42 -39.51 -46.80
C VAL A 32 50.97 -40.01 -46.94
N LYS A 33 50.73 -40.98 -47.82
CA LYS A 33 49.39 -41.54 -48.04
C LYS A 33 48.79 -42.16 -46.77
N HIS A 34 49.53 -43.00 -46.06
CA HIS A 34 49.04 -43.64 -44.84
C HIS A 34 49.00 -42.68 -43.65
N LEU A 35 49.77 -41.58 -43.68
CA LEU A 35 49.65 -40.49 -42.71
C LEU A 35 48.33 -39.73 -42.87
N ASP A 36 47.90 -39.47 -44.11
CA ASP A 36 46.62 -38.83 -44.40
C ASP A 36 45.45 -39.74 -44.01
N GLU A 37 45.52 -41.04 -44.33
CA GLU A 37 44.54 -42.03 -43.89
C GLU A 37 44.49 -42.14 -42.35
N HIS A 38 45.64 -42.07 -41.67
CA HIS A 38 45.72 -42.06 -40.22
C HIS A 38 45.06 -40.81 -39.62
N ARG A 39 45.32 -39.62 -40.19
CA ARG A 39 44.67 -38.37 -39.76
C ARG A 39 43.17 -38.40 -40.01
N GLN A 40 42.73 -38.98 -41.12
CA GLN A 40 41.31 -39.11 -41.44
C GLN A 40 40.59 -39.99 -40.41
N LYS A 41 41.21 -41.08 -39.95
CA LYS A 41 40.67 -41.91 -38.86
C LYS A 41 40.58 -41.14 -37.54
N LEU A 42 41.60 -40.38 -37.18
CA LEU A 42 41.57 -39.53 -35.98
C LEU A 42 40.47 -38.47 -36.04
N ASN A 43 40.23 -37.87 -37.21
CA ASN A 43 39.13 -36.93 -37.41
C ASN A 43 37.75 -37.61 -37.25
N GLN A 44 37.59 -38.85 -37.72
CA GLN A 44 36.37 -39.61 -37.50
C GLN A 44 36.15 -39.94 -36.02
N GLU A 45 37.21 -40.26 -35.28
CA GLU A 45 37.15 -40.52 -33.85
C GLU A 45 36.77 -39.27 -33.05
N ILE A 46 37.33 -38.09 -33.37
CA ILE A 46 36.98 -36.86 -32.66
C ILE A 46 35.55 -36.39 -32.96
N ASP A 47 35.07 -36.60 -34.20
CA ASP A 47 33.67 -36.36 -34.55
C ASP A 47 32.71 -37.28 -33.78
N LEU A 48 33.11 -38.54 -33.56
CA LEU A 48 32.34 -39.49 -32.74
C LEU A 48 32.31 -39.07 -31.27
N ILE A 49 33.45 -38.64 -30.73
CA ILE A 49 33.54 -38.11 -29.36
C ILE A 49 32.68 -36.84 -29.22
N GLY A 50 32.69 -35.95 -30.22
CA GLY A 50 31.83 -34.77 -30.27
C GLY A 50 30.35 -35.14 -30.18
N LYS A 51 29.90 -36.09 -31.01
CA LYS A 51 28.51 -36.60 -30.98
C LYS A 51 28.15 -37.25 -29.64
N GLN A 52 29.05 -38.02 -29.03
CA GLN A 52 28.83 -38.63 -27.72
C GLN A 52 28.72 -37.57 -26.61
N ASN A 53 29.54 -36.53 -26.66
CA ASN A 53 29.49 -35.42 -25.71
C ASN A 53 28.19 -34.60 -25.85
N ASP A 54 27.74 -34.35 -27.07
CA ASP A 54 26.48 -33.65 -27.32
C ASP A 54 25.28 -34.47 -26.82
N SER A 55 25.26 -35.79 -27.08
CA SER A 55 24.25 -36.71 -26.52
C SER A 55 24.26 -36.72 -25.00
N LEU A 56 25.44 -36.73 -24.37
CA LEU A 56 25.56 -36.70 -22.91
C LEU A 56 25.03 -35.37 -22.32
N ARG A 57 25.27 -34.24 -23.00
CA ARG A 57 24.74 -32.92 -22.60
C ARG A 57 23.23 -32.87 -22.74
N GLU A 58 22.67 -33.43 -23.82
CA GLU A 58 21.22 -33.56 -23.97
C GLU A 58 20.62 -34.44 -22.87
N GLU A 59 21.19 -35.62 -22.58
CA GLU A 59 20.73 -36.50 -21.50
C GLU A 59 20.80 -35.84 -20.12
N LEU A 60 21.86 -35.08 -19.82
CA LEU A 60 21.99 -34.33 -18.57
C LEU A 60 20.98 -33.19 -18.48
N SER A 61 20.73 -32.46 -19.57
CA SER A 61 19.71 -31.40 -19.58
C SER A 61 18.28 -31.92 -19.47
N GLN A 62 18.02 -33.15 -19.89
CA GLN A 62 16.71 -33.80 -19.80
C GLN A 62 16.46 -34.49 -18.44
N ARG A 63 17.51 -34.77 -17.65
CA ARG A 63 17.37 -35.35 -16.31
C ARG A 63 16.92 -34.30 -15.29
N ASN A 64 15.61 -34.17 -15.14
CA ASN A 64 14.91 -33.36 -14.13
C ASN A 64 14.99 -33.94 -12.70
N ILE A 65 16.18 -34.30 -12.22
CA ILE A 65 16.39 -34.84 -10.87
C ILE A 65 16.04 -33.77 -9.81
N ASP A 66 16.40 -32.51 -10.07
CA ASP A 66 16.13 -31.40 -9.17
C ASP A 66 14.64 -31.09 -9.06
N ILE A 67 13.87 -31.22 -10.14
CA ILE A 67 12.41 -30.96 -10.13
C ILE A 67 11.67 -32.01 -9.29
N GLN A 68 12.08 -33.28 -9.36
CA GLN A 68 11.45 -34.34 -8.57
C GLN A 68 11.77 -34.23 -7.08
N LEU A 69 13.01 -33.92 -6.71
CA LEU A 69 13.40 -33.69 -5.31
C LEU A 69 12.77 -32.41 -4.75
N LEU A 70 12.73 -31.33 -5.53
CA LEU A 70 12.03 -30.10 -5.15
C LEU A 70 10.52 -30.34 -5.01
N ALA A 71 9.90 -31.15 -5.87
CA ALA A 71 8.49 -31.51 -5.73
C ALA A 71 8.22 -32.30 -4.46
N GLN A 72 9.13 -33.21 -4.06
CA GLN A 72 9.02 -33.94 -2.79
C GLN A 72 9.19 -33.01 -1.58
N ILE A 73 10.15 -32.09 -1.62
CA ILE A 73 10.34 -31.07 -0.57
C ILE A 73 9.10 -30.18 -0.46
N ASN A 74 8.58 -29.69 -1.58
CA ASN A 74 7.38 -28.85 -1.61
C ASN A 74 6.14 -29.61 -1.10
N THR A 75 6.04 -30.91 -1.37
CA THR A 75 4.96 -31.76 -0.86
C THR A 75 5.07 -31.93 0.65
N TRP A 76 6.27 -32.26 1.14
CA TRP A 76 6.55 -32.38 2.57
C TRP A 76 6.29 -31.06 3.32
N GLU A 77 6.69 -29.92 2.74
CA GLU A 77 6.43 -28.60 3.30
C GLU A 77 4.93 -28.32 3.40
N LYS A 78 4.18 -28.53 2.31
CA LYS A 78 2.73 -28.33 2.27
C LYS A 78 1.99 -29.20 3.28
N GLU A 79 2.35 -30.48 3.38
CA GLU A 79 1.76 -31.40 4.34
C GLU A 79 2.07 -30.99 5.79
N THR A 80 3.29 -30.55 6.06
CA THR A 80 3.72 -30.13 7.39
C THR A 80 3.02 -28.85 7.82
N ILE A 81 2.93 -27.85 6.94
CA ILE A 81 2.16 -26.62 7.17
C ILE A 81 0.69 -26.95 7.41
N GLY A 82 0.09 -27.82 6.58
CA GLY A 82 -1.30 -28.24 6.74
C GLY A 82 -1.58 -28.88 8.09
N LYS A 83 -0.68 -29.75 8.57
CA LYS A 83 -0.79 -30.36 9.91
C LYS A 83 -0.71 -29.32 11.03
N ILE A 84 0.24 -28.38 10.95
CA ILE A 84 0.39 -27.31 11.95
C ILE A 84 -0.86 -26.41 11.97
N GLN A 85 -1.37 -26.06 10.79
CA GLN A 85 -2.59 -25.26 10.66
C GLN A 85 -3.82 -25.97 11.23
N SER A 86 -3.97 -27.28 10.98
CA SER A 86 -5.07 -28.08 11.52
C SER A 86 -5.03 -28.16 13.05
N ILE A 87 -3.84 -28.35 13.64
CA ILE A 87 -3.65 -28.36 15.10
C ILE A 87 -4.00 -26.98 15.69
N ALA A 88 -3.49 -25.91 15.07
CA ALA A 88 -3.76 -24.54 15.53
C ALA A 88 -5.25 -24.20 15.43
N GLU A 89 -5.93 -24.64 14.36
CA GLU A 89 -7.36 -24.38 14.19
C GLU A 89 -8.21 -25.15 15.20
N THR A 90 -7.85 -26.41 15.50
CA THR A 90 -8.49 -27.18 16.56
C THR A 90 -8.38 -26.46 17.91
N ALA A 91 -7.18 -25.95 18.25
CA ALA A 91 -6.98 -25.18 19.47
C ALA A 91 -7.80 -23.88 19.51
N ARG A 92 -7.96 -23.18 18.37
CA ARG A 92 -8.83 -21.98 18.29
C ARG A 92 -10.30 -22.32 18.50
N VAL A 93 -10.78 -23.41 17.90
CA VAL A 93 -12.16 -23.88 18.05
C VAL A 93 -12.43 -24.25 19.51
N ASP A 94 -11.52 -24.98 20.15
CA ASP A 94 -11.63 -25.36 21.55
C ASP A 94 -11.65 -24.14 22.48
N LEU A 95 -10.77 -23.16 22.24
CA LEU A 95 -10.75 -21.89 22.99
C LEU A 95 -12.08 -21.15 22.89
N LYS A 96 -12.60 -21.03 21.66
CA LYS A 96 -13.87 -20.35 21.40
C LYS A 96 -15.03 -21.06 22.10
N LYS A 97 -15.07 -22.39 22.03
CA LYS A 97 -16.08 -23.20 22.70
C LYS A 97 -16.05 -23.00 24.21
N LEU A 98 -14.87 -23.10 24.84
CA LEU A 98 -14.70 -22.89 26.29
C LEU A 98 -15.13 -21.48 26.72
N THR A 99 -14.80 -20.46 25.92
CA THR A 99 -15.14 -19.07 26.20
C THR A 99 -16.65 -18.83 26.09
N GLU A 100 -17.30 -19.35 25.05
CA GLU A 100 -18.75 -19.23 24.88
C GLU A 100 -19.52 -20.02 25.95
N GLU A 101 -19.08 -21.23 26.32
CA GLU A 101 -19.70 -22.01 27.41
C GLU A 101 -19.58 -21.30 28.77
N SER A 102 -18.45 -20.63 29.02
CA SER A 102 -18.28 -19.81 30.23
C SER A 102 -19.22 -18.60 30.24
N LYS A 103 -19.29 -17.89 29.11
CA LYS A 103 -20.17 -16.73 28.92
C LYS A 103 -21.65 -17.09 29.07
N SER A 104 -22.09 -18.20 28.46
CA SER A 104 -23.47 -18.69 28.58
C SER A 104 -23.83 -19.00 30.03
N ARG A 105 -22.95 -19.68 30.77
CA ARG A 105 -23.17 -19.97 32.20
C ARG A 105 -23.28 -18.69 33.05
N LEU A 106 -22.42 -17.70 32.81
CA LEU A 106 -22.50 -16.41 33.52
C LEU A 106 -23.78 -15.65 33.18
N MET A 107 -24.19 -15.64 31.90
CA MET A 107 -25.42 -14.98 31.46
C MET A 107 -26.67 -15.62 32.06
N GLU A 108 -26.70 -16.95 32.19
CA GLU A 108 -27.82 -17.65 32.86
C GLU A 108 -27.95 -17.23 34.32
N MET A 109 -26.83 -17.15 35.05
CA MET A 109 -26.82 -16.69 36.45
C MET A 109 -27.25 -15.21 36.58
N ILE A 110 -26.82 -14.34 35.66
CA ILE A 110 -27.24 -12.92 35.61
C ILE A 110 -28.75 -12.82 35.34
N ASN A 111 -29.25 -13.56 34.37
CA ASN A 111 -30.68 -13.55 34.02
C ASN A 111 -31.56 -14.06 35.17
N LYS A 112 -31.10 -15.10 35.88
CA LYS A 112 -31.78 -15.59 37.09
C LYS A 112 -31.85 -14.50 38.15
N LEU A 113 -30.73 -13.87 38.49
CA LEU A 113 -30.68 -12.76 39.44
C LEU A 113 -31.61 -11.60 39.02
N PHE A 114 -31.59 -11.25 37.74
CA PHE A 114 -32.45 -10.19 37.20
C PHE A 114 -33.94 -10.54 37.32
N SER A 115 -34.31 -11.80 37.08
CA SER A 115 -35.69 -12.28 37.23
C SER A 115 -36.18 -12.24 38.68
N GLU A 116 -35.31 -12.61 39.64
CA GLU A 116 -35.59 -12.52 41.07
C GLU A 116 -35.79 -11.06 41.50
N LEU A 117 -34.86 -10.16 41.13
CA LEU A 117 -34.94 -8.73 41.40
C LEU A 117 -36.23 -8.10 40.84
N ARG A 118 -36.58 -8.42 39.59
CA ARG A 118 -37.77 -7.88 38.93
C ARG A 118 -39.06 -8.37 39.59
N THR A 119 -39.11 -9.64 40.00
CA THR A 119 -40.28 -10.24 40.65
C THR A 119 -40.50 -9.65 42.03
N SER A 120 -39.44 -9.57 42.85
CA SER A 120 -39.50 -8.94 44.17
C SER A 120 -39.85 -7.46 44.12
N ARG A 121 -39.31 -6.71 43.14
CA ARG A 121 -39.67 -5.29 42.94
C ARG A 121 -41.12 -5.12 42.51
N LYS A 122 -41.63 -5.98 41.62
CA LYS A 122 -43.03 -5.92 41.14
C LYS A 122 -44.03 -6.26 42.25
N ASN A 123 -43.66 -7.20 43.12
CA ASN A 123 -44.51 -7.63 44.24
C ASN A 123 -44.31 -6.78 45.50
N ASN A 124 -43.39 -5.80 45.46
CA ASN A 124 -42.95 -4.98 46.60
C ASN A 124 -42.55 -5.83 47.84
N GLN A 125 -41.95 -7.00 47.57
CA GLN A 125 -41.55 -8.00 48.55
C GLN A 125 -40.02 -8.13 48.52
N PHE A 126 -39.36 -7.27 49.30
CA PHE A 126 -37.93 -7.39 49.58
C PHE A 126 -37.66 -6.79 50.96
N ILE A 127 -36.82 -7.46 51.74
CA ILE A 127 -36.29 -6.97 53.01
C ILE A 127 -34.79 -6.74 52.90
N GLU A 128 -34.19 -6.15 53.93
CA GLU A 128 -32.76 -5.83 53.97
C GLU A 128 -31.87 -7.06 53.70
N ASP A 129 -32.29 -8.24 54.17
CA ASP A 129 -31.61 -9.51 53.94
C ASP A 129 -31.60 -9.92 52.45
N ASP A 130 -32.67 -9.62 51.71
CA ASP A 130 -32.74 -9.90 50.27
C ASP A 130 -31.79 -9.00 49.49
N LEU A 131 -31.71 -7.71 49.86
CA LEU A 131 -30.78 -6.75 49.29
C LEU A 131 -29.33 -7.20 49.55
N HIS A 132 -29.03 -7.61 50.78
CA HIS A 132 -27.71 -8.11 51.14
C HIS A 132 -27.33 -9.39 50.36
N ARG A 133 -28.29 -10.31 50.20
CA ARG A 133 -28.12 -11.54 49.41
C ARG A 133 -27.81 -11.23 47.94
N TRP A 134 -28.58 -10.34 47.30
CA TRP A 134 -28.34 -9.97 45.90
C TRP A 134 -27.04 -9.22 45.70
N THR A 135 -26.66 -8.31 46.61
CA THR A 135 -25.35 -7.65 46.57
C THR A 135 -24.22 -8.67 46.63
N LYS A 136 -24.31 -9.68 47.50
CA LYS A 136 -23.33 -10.76 47.58
C LYS A 136 -23.27 -11.60 46.29
N GLN A 137 -24.41 -11.89 45.67
CA GLN A 137 -24.47 -12.60 44.39
C GLN A 137 -23.85 -11.79 43.23
N ILE A 138 -24.04 -10.47 43.22
CA ILE A 138 -23.40 -9.56 42.24
C ILE A 138 -21.89 -9.58 42.40
N GLU A 139 -21.37 -9.48 43.63
CA GLU A 139 -19.92 -9.53 43.88
C GLU A 139 -19.32 -10.89 43.51
N GLU A 140 -20.04 -11.98 43.77
CA GLU A 140 -19.63 -13.32 43.34
C GLU A 140 -19.61 -13.47 41.80
N LEU A 141 -20.58 -12.88 41.10
CA LEU A 141 -20.60 -12.85 39.64
C LEU A 141 -19.45 -12.03 39.06
N LYS A 142 -19.12 -10.88 39.65
CA LYS A 142 -17.95 -10.08 39.28
C LYS A 142 -16.66 -10.86 39.47
N ARG A 143 -16.52 -11.57 40.60
CA ARG A 143 -15.35 -12.42 40.88
C ARG A 143 -15.21 -13.54 39.84
N LYS A 144 -16.28 -14.26 39.55
CA LYS A 144 -16.30 -15.33 38.53
C LYS A 144 -15.99 -14.82 37.13
N LEU A 145 -16.46 -13.62 36.77
CA LEU A 145 -16.11 -12.98 35.51
C LEU A 145 -14.59 -12.74 35.41
N HIS A 146 -13.97 -12.22 36.47
CA HIS A 146 -12.52 -12.01 36.53
C HIS A 146 -11.70 -13.32 36.55
N GLU A 147 -12.21 -14.38 37.20
CA GLU A 147 -11.56 -15.69 37.24
C GLU A 147 -11.65 -16.43 35.89
N SER A 148 -12.72 -16.24 35.12
CA SER A 148 -12.91 -16.87 33.81
C SER A 148 -11.90 -16.44 32.74
N SER A 149 -11.17 -15.34 32.99
CA SER A 149 -10.13 -14.80 32.12
C SER A 149 -8.76 -15.51 32.26
N ARG A 150 -8.63 -16.51 33.15
CA ARG A 150 -7.38 -17.27 33.37
C ARG A 150 -7.33 -18.56 32.55
N ILE A 151 -7.29 -18.43 31.23
CA ILE A 151 -6.99 -19.55 30.33
C ILE A 151 -5.48 -19.58 30.10
N GLU A 152 -4.83 -20.67 30.48
CA GLU A 152 -3.39 -20.83 30.30
C GLU A 152 -3.08 -21.68 29.06
N LEU A 153 -2.16 -21.18 28.23
CA LEU A 153 -1.61 -21.92 27.10
C LEU A 153 -0.46 -22.80 27.60
N LEU A 154 -0.68 -24.11 27.64
CA LEU A 154 0.39 -25.06 27.94
C LEU A 154 1.13 -25.40 26.65
N ARG A 155 2.44 -25.18 26.66
CA ARG A 155 3.37 -25.66 25.64
C ARG A 155 3.98 -26.95 26.14
N GLU A 156 3.90 -28.02 25.36
CA GLU A 156 4.70 -29.22 25.63
C GLU A 156 6.15 -28.94 25.24
N ASP A 157 7.02 -28.78 26.23
CA ASP A 157 8.46 -28.66 26.06
C ASP A 157 9.12 -30.05 26.07
N ASP A 158 8.73 -30.92 25.13
CA ASP A 158 9.45 -32.16 24.86
C ASP A 158 10.51 -31.92 23.76
N PRO A 159 11.81 -32.02 24.06
CA PRO A 159 12.89 -31.79 23.09
C PRO A 159 12.93 -32.81 21.94
N THR A 160 12.12 -33.88 21.98
CA THR A 160 12.08 -34.91 20.94
C THR A 160 11.01 -34.70 19.87
N THR A 161 10.08 -33.74 20.05
CA THR A 161 8.97 -33.51 19.11
C THR A 161 9.23 -32.28 18.24
N ILE A 162 9.35 -32.48 16.92
CA ILE A 162 9.62 -31.39 15.94
C ILE A 162 8.43 -30.41 15.84
N ILE A 163 7.20 -30.88 16.12
CA ILE A 163 5.97 -30.08 16.09
C ILE A 163 5.43 -29.95 17.52
N ARG A 164 5.38 -28.71 18.02
CA ARG A 164 4.91 -28.39 19.38
C ARG A 164 3.39 -28.39 19.44
N LEU A 165 2.80 -29.19 20.33
CA LEU A 165 1.36 -29.22 20.56
C LEU A 165 0.94 -28.08 21.50
N ILE A 166 -0.13 -27.37 21.14
CA ILE A 166 -0.77 -26.36 21.99
C ILE A 166 -1.95 -27.05 22.69
N LYS A 167 -1.92 -27.11 24.02
CA LYS A 167 -3.03 -27.62 24.83
C LYS A 167 -3.61 -26.51 25.69
N ILE A 168 -4.93 -26.48 25.81
CA ILE A 168 -5.67 -25.50 26.62
C ILE A 168 -6.17 -26.21 27.87
N LYS A 169 -5.89 -25.66 29.06
CA LYS A 169 -6.40 -26.17 30.32
C LYS A 169 -7.05 -25.04 31.13
N THR A 170 -8.18 -25.34 31.76
CA THR A 170 -8.81 -24.49 32.77
C THR A 170 -8.20 -24.79 34.14
N SER A 171 -7.77 -23.74 34.87
CA SER A 171 -7.21 -23.95 36.21
C SER A 171 -8.34 -24.23 37.21
N GLU A 172 -8.37 -25.43 37.80
CA GLU A 172 -9.14 -25.70 39.02
C GLU A 172 -8.17 -25.80 40.19
N LYS A 173 -8.22 -24.86 41.15
CA LYS A 173 -7.78 -25.12 42.53
C LYS A 173 -8.57 -24.34 43.59
N MET A 174 -9.21 -25.17 44.44
CA MET A 174 -9.41 -25.13 45.89
C MET A 174 -8.78 -23.96 46.68
N GLY A 175 -9.58 -23.28 47.52
CA GLY A 175 -9.08 -22.61 48.75
C GLY A 175 -8.88 -23.61 49.90
N PRO A 176 -8.57 -23.20 51.17
CA PRO A 176 -8.61 -21.83 51.73
C PRO A 176 -7.41 -21.45 52.67
N ASN A 177 -7.55 -20.27 53.33
CA ASN A 177 -6.85 -19.74 54.53
C ASN A 177 -5.41 -19.17 54.33
N GLN A 178 -4.97 -18.03 54.91
CA GLN A 178 -5.35 -17.37 56.17
C GLN A 178 -4.77 -15.92 56.27
N THR A 179 -5.57 -15.00 56.81
CA THR A 179 -5.29 -13.95 57.84
C THR A 179 -4.22 -12.82 57.71
N ASN A 180 -4.76 -11.59 57.88
CA ASN A 180 -4.36 -10.46 58.75
C ASN A 180 -2.94 -9.84 58.67
N SER A 181 -2.86 -8.51 58.48
CA SER A 181 -2.94 -7.53 59.59
C SER A 181 -2.80 -6.07 59.16
N PHE A 182 -3.73 -5.24 59.66
CA PHE A 182 -3.66 -3.81 60.06
C PHE A 182 -2.38 -2.98 59.84
N SER A 183 -2.56 -1.72 59.40
CA SER A 183 -2.47 -0.55 60.29
C SER A 183 -2.90 0.77 59.62
N LYS A 184 -3.63 1.59 60.39
CA LYS A 184 -4.09 2.96 60.15
C LYS A 184 -2.92 3.96 60.04
N ASN A 185 -3.12 5.10 59.38
CA ASN A 185 -3.13 6.40 60.07
C ASN A 185 -3.61 7.57 59.20
N GLU A 186 -4.30 8.47 59.89
CA GLU A 186 -4.89 9.74 59.49
C GLU A 186 -3.83 10.78 59.13
N SER A 187 -4.17 11.74 58.27
CA SER A 187 -4.43 13.15 58.66
C SER A 187 -4.41 14.10 57.46
N ARG A 188 -5.44 14.94 57.40
CA ARG A 188 -5.55 16.20 56.64
C ARG A 188 -5.36 17.34 57.67
N PRO A 189 -4.93 18.56 57.29
CA PRO A 189 -5.91 19.60 56.93
C PRO A 189 -5.39 20.55 55.80
N GLU A 190 -6.23 21.05 54.91
CA GLU A 190 -6.70 22.47 54.79
C GLU A 190 -5.59 23.48 54.38
N ASN A 191 -5.77 24.56 53.60
CA ASN A 191 -6.92 25.34 53.17
C ASN A 191 -6.49 26.40 52.11
N LYS A 192 -7.50 27.06 51.49
CA LYS A 192 -7.50 28.38 50.80
C LYS A 192 -6.88 28.44 49.39
N LEU A 193 -7.62 28.61 48.29
CA LEU A 193 -8.63 29.63 47.90
C LEU A 193 -8.05 31.04 47.73
N ASN A 194 -7.98 31.52 46.48
CA ASN A 194 -8.40 32.88 46.13
C ASN A 194 -8.84 32.98 44.65
N LYS A 195 -10.07 33.47 44.49
CA LYS A 195 -10.64 34.17 43.33
C LYS A 195 -9.81 35.45 43.08
N MET A 196 -9.81 36.15 41.95
CA MET A 196 -10.96 36.73 41.25
C MET A 196 -10.47 37.44 39.96
N VAL A 197 -11.29 37.33 38.92
CA VAL A 197 -11.40 38.06 37.63
C VAL A 197 -11.91 39.51 37.92
N PRO A 198 -12.19 40.50 37.01
CA PRO A 198 -12.05 40.66 35.54
C PRO A 198 -11.46 42.02 35.07
N SER A 199 -11.48 42.23 33.75
CA SER A 199 -12.01 43.42 33.01
C SER A 199 -10.97 44.03 32.06
N SER A 200 -11.24 44.57 30.87
CA SER A 200 -12.31 44.55 29.86
C SER A 200 -11.91 45.63 28.82
N ILE A 201 -12.55 45.65 27.62
CA ILE A 201 -12.67 46.81 26.67
C ILE A 201 -11.41 47.06 25.80
N SER A 202 -11.44 47.30 24.47
CA SER A 202 -12.48 47.27 23.43
C SER A 202 -11.86 47.45 22.03
N SER A 203 -12.56 46.91 21.02
CA SER A 203 -12.74 47.35 19.62
C SER A 203 -11.97 48.55 19.03
N SER A 204 -11.46 48.34 17.81
CA SER A 204 -11.75 49.21 16.64
C SER A 204 -11.40 48.46 15.34
N GLY A 205 -12.38 48.30 14.45
CA GLY A 205 -12.16 47.85 13.06
C GLY A 205 -11.97 49.04 12.11
N SER A 206 -11.37 48.79 10.94
CA SER A 206 -11.88 49.21 9.62
C SER A 206 -10.87 48.93 8.49
N SER A 207 -11.40 48.29 7.45
CA SER A 207 -11.12 48.45 6.01
C SER A 207 -9.69 48.37 5.45
N THR A 208 -9.45 47.32 4.67
CA THR A 208 -8.76 47.43 3.37
C THR A 208 -9.24 46.32 2.43
N ALA A 209 -10.52 46.38 2.06
CA ALA A 209 -10.99 45.84 0.79
C ALA A 209 -10.82 46.96 -0.25
N LEU A 210 -9.71 46.96 -0.99
CA LEU A 210 -9.46 47.64 -2.29
C LEU A 210 -7.95 47.68 -2.56
N LYS A 211 -7.40 46.57 -3.07
CA LYS A 211 -6.13 46.52 -3.84
C LYS A 211 -6.03 45.21 -4.66
N LYS A 212 -7.14 44.79 -5.26
CA LYS A 212 -7.22 43.70 -6.25
C LYS A 212 -7.65 44.35 -7.56
N LEU A 213 -6.68 44.57 -8.47
CA LEU A 213 -6.79 44.95 -9.89
C LEU A 213 -5.67 45.97 -10.22
N GLU A 214 -4.48 45.46 -10.53
CA GLU A 214 -3.47 46.07 -11.43
C GLU A 214 -2.18 45.24 -11.36
N LEU A 215 -2.22 43.99 -11.84
CA LEU A 215 -1.03 43.21 -12.17
C LEU A 215 -1.41 42.06 -13.13
N SER A 216 -2.11 42.44 -14.20
CA SER A 216 -2.41 41.58 -15.35
C SER A 216 -2.24 42.41 -16.62
N ALA A 217 -1.06 42.96 -16.83
CA ALA A 217 -0.69 43.63 -18.08
C ALA A 217 0.84 43.71 -18.18
N ASN A 218 1.49 42.60 -18.54
CA ASN A 218 2.74 42.58 -19.28
C ASN A 218 3.07 41.14 -19.70
N MET A 219 2.24 40.59 -20.59
CA MET A 219 2.69 39.55 -21.51
C MET A 219 2.56 40.11 -22.91
N ASN A 220 3.70 40.50 -23.48
CA ASN A 220 3.78 40.97 -24.86
C ASN A 220 3.35 39.85 -25.80
N ALA A 221 2.37 40.18 -26.62
CA ALA A 221 1.90 39.38 -27.72
C ALA A 221 2.98 39.26 -28.79
N SER A 222 3.45 38.03 -29.04
CA SER A 222 3.91 37.62 -30.36
C SER A 222 3.45 36.19 -30.60
N SER A 223 2.56 36.06 -31.57
CA SER A 223 1.85 34.88 -32.02
C SER A 223 2.75 33.69 -32.33
N SER A 224 2.64 32.64 -31.52
CA SER A 224 2.53 31.25 -32.01
C SER A 224 1.72 30.45 -30.98
N GLN A 225 0.70 29.74 -31.45
CA GLN A 225 -0.18 28.89 -30.65
C GLN A 225 0.61 27.70 -30.08
N PHE A 226 1.24 27.91 -28.93
CA PHE A 226 1.52 26.84 -27.99
C PHE A 226 0.61 27.08 -26.80
N ASN A 227 -0.38 26.20 -26.60
CA ASN A 227 -1.11 26.12 -25.34
C ASN A 227 -0.09 25.73 -24.26
N PHE A 228 0.57 26.72 -23.66
CA PHE A 228 1.45 26.50 -22.52
C PHE A 228 0.56 26.13 -21.34
N TYR A 229 0.69 24.88 -20.88
CA TYR A 229 0.07 24.46 -19.63
C TYR A 229 0.82 25.13 -18.49
N PRO A 230 0.10 25.73 -17.52
CA PRO A 230 0.73 26.46 -16.47
C PRO A 230 1.58 25.51 -15.62
N SER A 231 2.85 25.87 -15.47
CA SER A 231 3.76 25.23 -14.54
C SER A 231 4.63 26.29 -13.89
N LEU A 232 4.78 26.18 -12.57
CA LEU A 232 5.48 27.16 -11.75
C LEU A 232 6.45 26.43 -10.83
N THR A 233 7.61 27.04 -10.58
CA THR A 233 8.65 26.45 -9.75
C THR A 233 9.03 27.37 -8.61
N PHE A 234 9.27 26.80 -7.43
CA PHE A 234 9.56 27.50 -6.18
C PHE A 234 10.79 26.90 -5.48
N GLY A 235 11.42 27.66 -4.59
CA GLY A 235 12.48 27.15 -3.72
C GLY A 235 13.84 26.90 -4.40
N PHE A 236 14.06 27.36 -5.63
CA PHE A 236 15.39 27.32 -6.24
C PHE A 236 16.29 28.40 -5.65
N ASN A 237 17.31 27.99 -4.92
CA ASN A 237 18.41 28.85 -4.44
C ASN A 237 19.70 28.63 -5.26
N GLN A 238 20.74 29.43 -5.02
CA GLN A 238 22.03 29.30 -5.72
C GLN A 238 22.73 27.94 -5.50
N SER A 239 22.40 27.22 -4.42
CA SER A 239 22.95 25.89 -4.09
C SER A 239 22.10 24.73 -4.63
N SER A 240 20.98 25.01 -5.31
CA SER A 240 20.12 23.98 -5.88
C SER A 240 20.87 23.18 -6.95
N LYS A 241 20.79 21.85 -6.87
CA LYS A 241 21.48 20.95 -7.81
C LYS A 241 21.02 21.25 -9.24
N ASN A 242 21.97 21.54 -10.13
CA ASN A 242 21.72 21.81 -11.55
C ASN A 242 20.86 20.72 -12.23
N ASP A 243 20.96 19.48 -11.77
CA ASP A 243 20.21 18.35 -12.33
C ASP A 243 18.70 18.45 -12.05
N ILE A 244 18.29 19.00 -10.90
CA ILE A 244 16.86 19.18 -10.57
C ILE A 244 16.25 20.29 -11.41
N ARG A 245 17.00 21.38 -11.64
CA ARG A 245 16.55 22.45 -12.54
C ARG A 245 16.36 21.91 -13.96
N LYS A 246 17.34 21.16 -14.49
CA LYS A 246 17.23 20.52 -15.81
C LYS A 246 16.07 19.55 -15.88
N LEU A 247 15.83 18.77 -14.82
CA LEU A 247 14.68 17.89 -14.71
C LEU A 247 13.38 18.70 -14.83
N PHE A 248 13.16 19.72 -14.01
CA PHE A 248 11.92 20.52 -14.05
C PHE A 248 11.73 21.21 -15.41
N GLU A 249 12.78 21.79 -15.99
CA GLU A 249 12.73 22.36 -17.35
C GLU A 249 12.32 21.33 -18.41
N SER A 250 12.74 20.07 -18.27
CA SER A 250 12.32 19.00 -19.17
C SER A 250 10.86 18.58 -18.97
N LEU A 251 10.37 18.57 -17.72
CA LEU A 251 8.99 18.23 -17.39
C LEU A 251 8.01 19.29 -17.92
N MET A 252 8.41 20.56 -17.90
CA MET A 252 7.63 21.67 -18.48
C MET A 252 7.45 21.54 -20.01
N ARG A 253 8.27 20.74 -20.69
CA ARG A 253 8.18 20.49 -22.14
C ARG A 253 7.38 19.24 -22.50
N LEU A 254 6.85 18.52 -21.52
CA LEU A 254 6.02 17.35 -21.79
C LEU A 254 4.76 17.76 -22.55
N ALA A 255 4.34 16.89 -23.47
CA ALA A 255 3.06 17.06 -24.15
C ALA A 255 1.94 17.16 -23.11
N PRO A 256 0.90 17.95 -23.38
CA PRO A 256 -0.19 18.11 -22.44
C PRO A 256 -1.09 16.88 -22.35
N MET A 257 -1.69 16.68 -21.18
CA MET A 257 -2.63 15.58 -20.98
C MET A 257 -3.94 15.84 -21.73
N ASP A 258 -4.55 14.77 -22.25
CA ASP A 258 -5.91 14.84 -22.75
C ASP A 258 -6.91 14.69 -21.59
N LYS A 259 -7.42 15.83 -21.12
CA LYS A 259 -8.39 15.91 -20.00
C LYS A 259 -9.76 15.36 -20.35
N HIS A 260 -10.07 15.23 -21.64
CA HIS A 260 -11.35 14.72 -22.15
C HIS A 260 -11.19 13.33 -22.78
N GLY A 261 -10.02 12.71 -22.56
CA GLY A 261 -9.71 11.37 -23.05
C GLY A 261 -10.59 10.28 -22.42
N PRO A 262 -10.38 9.02 -22.81
CA PRO A 262 -11.25 7.90 -22.43
C PRO A 262 -11.42 7.71 -20.92
N MET A 263 -10.40 8.00 -20.10
CA MET A 263 -10.52 7.88 -18.63
C MET A 263 -11.12 9.10 -17.94
N SER A 264 -11.71 10.06 -18.67
CA SER A 264 -12.38 11.25 -18.08
C SER A 264 -13.76 10.96 -17.47
N GLY A 265 -14.16 9.69 -17.34
CA GLY A 265 -15.52 9.34 -16.90
C GLY A 265 -15.99 7.95 -17.27
N ARG A 266 -15.32 7.28 -18.23
CA ARG A 266 -15.78 6.04 -18.87
C ARG A 266 -14.63 5.05 -19.03
N CYS A 267 -14.27 4.36 -17.95
CA CYS A 267 -13.16 3.42 -17.95
C CYS A 267 -13.58 1.98 -18.28
N GLU A 268 -14.80 1.74 -18.79
CA GLU A 268 -15.26 0.38 -19.13
C GLU A 268 -14.32 -0.37 -20.08
N PRO A 269 -13.80 0.23 -21.17
CA PRO A 269 -12.86 -0.45 -22.05
C PRO A 269 -11.58 -0.86 -21.33
N GLN A 270 -11.04 0.00 -20.47
CA GLN A 270 -9.80 -0.25 -19.73
C GLN A 270 -10.02 -1.26 -18.60
N THR A 271 -11.18 -1.23 -17.95
CA THR A 271 -11.59 -2.24 -16.98
C THR A 271 -11.67 -3.61 -17.66
N ALA A 272 -12.35 -3.71 -18.81
CA ALA A 272 -12.45 -4.95 -19.56
C ALA A 272 -11.09 -5.45 -20.08
N GLN A 273 -10.20 -4.53 -20.48
CA GLN A 273 -8.82 -4.85 -20.87
C GLN A 273 -8.03 -5.43 -19.69
N MET A 274 -8.11 -4.81 -18.51
CA MET A 274 -7.43 -5.29 -17.30
C MET A 274 -8.00 -6.64 -16.83
N GLU A 275 -9.32 -6.82 -16.81
CA GLU A 275 -9.95 -8.11 -16.49
C GLU A 275 -9.50 -9.21 -17.45
N ARG A 276 -9.46 -8.92 -18.75
CA ARG A 276 -8.99 -9.88 -19.77
C ARG A 276 -7.50 -10.22 -19.57
N PHE A 277 -6.66 -9.21 -19.38
CA PHE A 277 -5.23 -9.41 -19.12
C PHE A 277 -5.01 -10.30 -17.89
N LEU A 278 -5.68 -10.01 -16.78
CA LEU A 278 -5.57 -10.80 -15.56
C LEU A 278 -6.13 -12.22 -15.74
N PHE A 279 -7.19 -12.39 -16.54
CA PHE A 279 -7.76 -13.70 -16.86
C PHE A 279 -6.80 -14.55 -17.68
N GLU A 280 -6.28 -14.01 -18.78
CA GLU A 280 -5.42 -14.73 -19.72
C GLU A 280 -4.09 -15.15 -19.09
N ILE A 281 -3.46 -14.24 -18.32
CA ILE A 281 -2.14 -14.48 -17.74
C ILE A 281 -2.22 -15.21 -16.41
N PHE A 282 -3.10 -14.77 -15.50
CA PHE A 282 -3.12 -15.24 -14.11
C PHE A 282 -4.36 -16.06 -13.75
N GLY A 283 -5.26 -16.34 -14.71
CA GLY A 283 -6.48 -17.10 -14.45
C GLY A 283 -7.41 -16.38 -13.48
N PHE A 284 -7.51 -15.06 -13.56
CA PHE A 284 -8.42 -14.24 -12.77
C PHE A 284 -9.88 -14.71 -12.88
N ARG A 285 -10.55 -14.90 -11.75
CA ARG A 285 -12.00 -15.17 -11.73
C ARG A 285 -12.65 -14.52 -10.51
N ASN A 286 -13.83 -13.95 -10.72
CA ASN A 286 -14.71 -13.55 -9.64
C ASN A 286 -15.21 -14.80 -8.88
N ILE A 287 -15.31 -14.70 -7.56
CA ILE A 287 -15.84 -15.75 -6.69
C ILE A 287 -17.35 -15.50 -6.51
N PRO A 288 -18.23 -16.37 -7.01
CA PRO A 288 -19.67 -16.14 -6.95
C PRO A 288 -20.18 -16.00 -5.51
N GLY A 289 -20.99 -14.96 -5.26
CA GLY A 289 -21.63 -14.73 -3.97
C GLY A 289 -20.68 -14.29 -2.85
N GLN A 290 -19.42 -13.97 -3.17
CA GLN A 290 -18.47 -13.41 -2.22
C GLN A 290 -18.12 -11.99 -2.64
N ASP A 291 -18.11 -11.10 -1.66
CA ASP A 291 -17.73 -9.72 -1.82
C ASP A 291 -16.48 -9.44 -0.98
N ILE A 292 -15.57 -8.58 -1.47
CA ILE A 292 -14.43 -8.07 -0.67
C ILE A 292 -14.98 -7.09 0.36
N VAL A 293 -15.76 -6.15 -0.14
CA VAL A 293 -16.60 -5.23 0.60
C VAL A 293 -17.94 -5.09 -0.11
N GLN A 294 -18.96 -4.59 0.60
CA GLN A 294 -20.32 -4.49 0.09
C GLN A 294 -20.36 -3.84 -1.30
N GLY A 295 -20.77 -4.61 -2.32
CA GLY A 295 -20.89 -4.14 -3.70
C GLY A 295 -19.67 -4.38 -4.60
N VAL A 296 -18.58 -4.94 -4.07
CA VAL A 296 -17.37 -5.30 -4.82
C VAL A 296 -17.19 -6.81 -4.80
N LYS A 297 -17.18 -7.42 -5.99
CA LYS A 297 -16.99 -8.86 -6.14
C LYS A 297 -15.60 -9.29 -5.65
N SER A 298 -15.57 -10.34 -4.83
CA SER A 298 -14.33 -11.03 -4.52
C SER A 298 -13.83 -11.79 -5.74
N PHE A 299 -12.52 -12.00 -5.78
CA PHE A 299 -11.85 -12.65 -6.89
C PHE A 299 -10.63 -13.44 -6.42
N LYS A 300 -10.14 -14.31 -7.30
CA LYS A 300 -8.89 -15.05 -7.12
C LYS A 300 -8.13 -15.15 -8.43
N LEU A 301 -6.85 -15.47 -8.33
CA LEU A 301 -6.01 -15.86 -9.46
C LEU A 301 -5.79 -17.37 -9.39
N ASP A 302 -6.16 -18.11 -10.43
CA ASP A 302 -5.87 -19.55 -10.50
C ASP A 302 -4.37 -19.84 -10.72
N LYS A 303 -3.64 -18.87 -11.30
CA LYS A 303 -2.20 -18.92 -11.56
C LYS A 303 -1.53 -17.64 -11.01
N PRO A 304 -1.44 -17.48 -9.69
CA PRO A 304 -0.75 -16.33 -9.10
C PRO A 304 0.72 -16.29 -9.55
N PRO A 305 1.39 -15.12 -9.56
CA PRO A 305 2.74 -14.96 -10.11
C PRO A 305 3.77 -15.99 -9.62
N HIS A 306 3.71 -16.38 -8.34
CA HIS A 306 4.63 -17.34 -7.73
C HIS A 306 4.47 -18.81 -8.22
N TYR A 307 3.45 -19.11 -9.02
CA TYR A 307 3.26 -20.42 -9.67
C TYR A 307 3.62 -20.41 -11.16
N LEU A 308 3.98 -19.26 -11.72
CA LEU A 308 4.44 -19.13 -13.10
C LEU A 308 5.96 -19.27 -13.19
N ASN A 309 6.48 -19.66 -14.36
CA ASN A 309 7.92 -19.68 -14.58
C ASN A 309 8.46 -18.23 -14.50
N PRO A 310 9.43 -17.92 -13.62
CA PRO A 310 9.96 -16.57 -13.44
C PRO A 310 10.50 -15.90 -14.71
N HIS A 311 10.97 -16.69 -15.68
CA HIS A 311 11.49 -16.20 -16.96
C HIS A 311 10.41 -15.97 -18.02
N THR A 312 9.14 -16.22 -17.71
CA THR A 312 8.05 -15.96 -18.65
C THR A 312 7.92 -14.46 -18.88
N GLU A 313 7.99 -14.06 -20.15
CA GLU A 313 7.71 -12.70 -20.58
C GLU A 313 6.19 -12.50 -20.71
N ILE A 314 5.70 -11.41 -20.15
CA ILE A 314 4.31 -10.98 -20.15
C ILE A 314 4.25 -9.64 -20.84
N HIS A 315 3.31 -9.49 -21.77
CA HIS A 315 3.05 -8.24 -22.46
C HIS A 315 1.67 -7.72 -22.05
N PHE A 316 1.62 -6.48 -21.58
CA PHE A 316 0.34 -5.82 -21.37
C PHE A 316 -0.32 -5.53 -22.73
N PRO A 317 -1.61 -5.87 -22.91
CA PRO A 317 -2.26 -5.75 -24.21
C PRO A 317 -2.23 -4.32 -24.76
N SER A 318 -1.95 -4.18 -26.05
CA SER A 318 -1.95 -2.91 -26.76
C SER A 318 -2.54 -3.09 -28.15
N ASN A 319 -3.26 -2.08 -28.64
CA ASN A 319 -3.76 -2.04 -30.01
C ASN A 319 -2.68 -1.56 -31.00
N THR A 320 -1.49 -1.25 -30.52
CA THR A 320 -0.35 -0.80 -31.33
C THR A 320 0.80 -1.81 -31.22
N ALA A 321 1.80 -1.69 -32.10
CA ALA A 321 3.02 -2.51 -32.03
C ALA A 321 3.80 -2.34 -30.71
N ASN A 322 3.50 -1.28 -29.95
CA ASN A 322 4.14 -0.94 -28.70
C ASN A 322 3.35 -1.53 -27.53
N SER A 323 3.95 -2.47 -26.80
CA SER A 323 3.41 -3.04 -25.56
C SER A 323 4.30 -2.70 -24.37
N PHE A 324 3.78 -2.88 -23.16
CA PHE A 324 4.58 -2.87 -21.94
C PHE A 324 5.00 -4.31 -21.65
N ALA A 325 6.29 -4.62 -21.79
CA ALA A 325 6.83 -5.93 -21.45
C ALA A 325 7.24 -6.01 -19.97
N MET A 326 7.05 -7.16 -19.34
CA MET A 326 7.55 -7.46 -17.99
C MET A 326 7.83 -8.97 -17.87
N SER A 327 8.74 -9.36 -16.97
CA SER A 327 8.87 -10.78 -16.62
C SER A 327 8.06 -11.13 -15.36
N VAL A 328 7.72 -12.41 -15.20
CA VAL A 328 7.14 -12.90 -13.93
C VAL A 328 8.05 -12.60 -12.74
N GLN A 329 9.37 -12.74 -12.92
CA GLN A 329 10.35 -12.44 -11.87
C GLN A 329 10.26 -10.98 -11.42
N GLU A 330 10.12 -10.04 -12.35
CA GLU A 330 9.93 -8.63 -12.01
C GLU A 330 8.67 -8.40 -11.17
N ILE A 331 7.55 -9.03 -11.53
CA ILE A 331 6.30 -8.92 -10.75
C ILE A 331 6.52 -9.43 -9.32
N ILE A 332 7.21 -10.56 -9.14
CA ILE A 332 7.53 -11.12 -7.83
C ILE A 332 8.42 -10.16 -7.02
N ASP A 333 9.41 -9.53 -7.65
CA ASP A 333 10.29 -8.58 -6.98
C ASP A 333 9.57 -7.28 -6.62
N TRP A 334 8.64 -6.82 -7.46
CA TRP A 334 7.74 -5.71 -7.14
C TRP A 334 6.80 -6.07 -5.98
N GLN A 335 6.27 -7.29 -5.92
CA GLN A 335 5.48 -7.77 -4.78
C GLN A 335 6.26 -7.76 -3.47
N ARG A 336 7.52 -8.21 -3.50
CA ARG A 336 8.43 -8.23 -2.33
C ARG A 336 8.79 -6.84 -1.82
N SER A 337 8.72 -5.84 -2.68
CA SER A 337 9.01 -4.44 -2.32
C SER A 337 7.92 -3.78 -1.46
N TYR A 338 6.80 -4.47 -1.19
CA TYR A 338 5.70 -3.93 -0.41
C TYR A 338 6.11 -3.62 1.04
N LYS A 339 5.80 -2.41 1.50
CA LYS A 339 6.05 -1.89 2.85
C LYS A 339 4.85 -1.10 3.36
N VAL A 340 4.67 -1.10 4.67
CA VAL A 340 3.66 -0.31 5.37
C VAL A 340 4.36 0.52 6.44
N TYR A 341 4.12 1.83 6.43
CA TYR A 341 4.54 2.75 7.47
C TYR A 341 3.31 3.27 8.18
N ALA A 342 3.30 3.23 9.50
CA ALA A 342 2.21 3.78 10.29
C ALA A 342 2.75 4.44 11.55
N ASP A 343 1.99 5.39 12.08
CA ASP A 343 2.37 6.08 13.30
C ASP A 343 2.00 5.26 14.55
N LYS A 344 3.00 4.87 15.33
CA LYS A 344 2.79 4.14 16.59
C LYS A 344 2.06 4.93 17.68
N ASN A 345 1.97 6.25 17.55
CA ASN A 345 1.33 7.13 18.54
C ASN A 345 -0.18 7.27 18.31
N ILE A 346 -0.71 6.85 17.15
CA ILE A 346 -2.15 6.80 16.92
C ILE A 346 -2.75 5.69 17.78
N ASN A 347 -3.72 6.04 18.63
CA ASN A 347 -4.36 5.08 19.53
C ASN A 347 -4.95 3.90 18.75
N GLY A 348 -4.62 2.67 19.17
CA GLY A 348 -5.02 1.43 18.50
C GLY A 348 -4.17 1.05 17.29
N MET A 349 -3.18 1.85 16.88
CA MET A 349 -2.28 1.52 15.78
C MET A 349 -1.29 0.42 16.19
N ASN A 350 -1.53 -0.80 15.71
CA ASN A 350 -0.64 -1.93 15.94
C ASN A 350 -0.63 -2.86 14.71
N LYS A 351 0.30 -3.82 14.68
CA LYS A 351 0.46 -4.74 13.54
C LYS A 351 -0.78 -5.61 13.29
N GLU A 352 -1.54 -5.95 14.32
CA GLU A 352 -2.76 -6.75 14.16
C GLU A 352 -3.89 -5.92 13.54
N PHE A 353 -4.05 -4.67 13.96
CA PHE A 353 -4.94 -3.70 13.31
C PHE A 353 -4.58 -3.56 11.83
N LEU A 354 -3.32 -3.27 11.51
CA LEU A 354 -2.87 -3.13 10.12
C LEU A 354 -3.18 -4.39 9.30
N ARG A 355 -2.86 -5.58 9.83
CA ARG A 355 -3.11 -6.85 9.15
C ARG A 355 -4.61 -7.06 8.86
N ARG A 356 -5.49 -6.73 9.79
CA ARG A 356 -6.95 -6.79 9.61
C ARG A 356 -7.45 -5.77 8.60
N ALA A 357 -7.06 -4.50 8.75
CA ALA A 357 -7.51 -3.41 7.90
C ALA A 357 -7.12 -3.65 6.43
N LEU A 358 -5.87 -4.06 6.17
CA LEU A 358 -5.37 -4.36 4.83
C LEU A 358 -6.06 -5.57 4.15
N GLN A 359 -6.81 -6.38 4.90
CA GLN A 359 -7.66 -7.46 4.38
C GLN A 359 -9.08 -7.00 4.02
N GLY A 360 -9.40 -5.72 4.15
CA GLY A 360 -10.78 -5.22 4.06
C GLY A 360 -11.64 -5.66 5.25
N LYS A 361 -11.04 -6.07 6.36
CA LYS A 361 -11.75 -6.48 7.59
C LYS A 361 -11.76 -5.38 8.66
N GLY A 362 -11.40 -4.17 8.25
CA GLY A 362 -11.51 -2.98 9.11
C GLY A 362 -12.97 -2.56 9.24
N ASP A 363 -13.35 -2.11 10.43
CA ASP A 363 -14.66 -1.52 10.67
C ASP A 363 -14.74 -0.08 10.13
N ASN A 364 -15.96 0.40 9.88
CA ASN A 364 -16.20 1.81 9.53
C ASN A 364 -15.88 2.75 10.71
N GLY A 365 -15.78 4.06 10.45
CA GLY A 365 -15.62 5.05 11.51
C GLY A 365 -14.20 5.04 12.06
N GLU A 366 -13.99 4.55 13.29
CA GLU A 366 -12.69 4.72 13.97
C GLU A 366 -11.55 3.97 13.28
N GLU A 367 -11.77 2.73 12.83
CA GLU A 367 -10.73 1.96 12.14
C GLU A 367 -10.41 2.54 10.76
N ALA A 368 -11.42 2.95 9.99
CA ALA A 368 -11.26 3.68 8.73
C ALA A 368 -10.50 5.01 8.94
N PHE A 369 -10.84 5.77 9.99
CA PHE A 369 -10.14 7.01 10.34
C PHE A 369 -8.67 6.78 10.66
N ARG A 370 -8.33 5.70 11.39
CA ARG A 370 -6.92 5.35 11.69
C ARG A 370 -6.10 5.09 10.43
N MET A 371 -6.71 4.58 9.35
CA MET A 371 -6.00 4.29 8.09
C MET A 371 -5.43 5.53 7.39
N LYS A 372 -5.91 6.73 7.71
CA LYS A 372 -5.32 8.01 7.25
C LYS A 372 -3.86 8.19 7.66
N PHE A 373 -3.49 7.55 8.75
CA PHE A 373 -2.14 7.58 9.31
C PHE A 373 -1.35 6.33 8.96
N VAL A 374 -1.66 5.74 7.81
CA VAL A 374 -0.99 4.57 7.24
C VAL A 374 -0.58 4.85 5.80
N VAL A 375 0.68 4.56 5.48
CA VAL A 375 1.28 4.74 4.16
C VAL A 375 1.72 3.37 3.65
N ARG A 376 1.21 2.98 2.49
CA ARG A 376 1.57 1.72 1.82
C ARG A 376 2.43 2.03 0.61
N ILE A 377 3.58 1.37 0.47
CA ILE A 377 4.53 1.65 -0.59
C ILE A 377 4.93 0.35 -1.27
N SER A 378 5.00 0.36 -2.60
CA SER A 378 5.64 -0.71 -3.37
C SER A 378 6.25 -0.12 -4.65
N THR A 379 7.28 -0.77 -5.18
CA THR A 379 7.68 -0.58 -6.56
C THR A 379 6.50 -0.97 -7.46
N CYS A 380 6.07 -0.06 -8.32
CA CYS A 380 4.83 -0.21 -9.07
C CYS A 380 4.93 0.53 -10.41
N PRO A 381 5.37 -0.17 -11.47
CA PRO A 381 5.34 0.33 -12.82
C PRO A 381 3.98 0.85 -13.29
N ILE A 382 4.04 1.81 -14.21
CA ILE A 382 2.90 2.40 -14.90
C ILE A 382 2.80 1.78 -16.29
N LEU A 383 1.64 1.20 -16.60
CA LEU A 383 1.34 0.50 -17.84
C LEU A 383 0.81 1.45 -18.92
N MET A 384 0.03 2.46 -18.50
CA MET A 384 -0.57 3.45 -19.40
C MET A 384 -0.82 4.79 -18.70
N GLU A 385 -0.92 5.86 -19.48
CA GLU A 385 -1.27 7.20 -18.99
C GLU A 385 -2.79 7.31 -18.71
N PHE A 386 -3.23 8.38 -18.03
CA PHE A 386 -4.67 8.60 -17.78
C PHE A 386 -5.48 8.91 -19.05
N ASP A 387 -4.86 9.16 -20.19
CA ASP A 387 -5.58 9.21 -21.48
C ASP A 387 -5.64 7.83 -22.18
N ALA A 388 -5.35 6.75 -21.44
CA ALA A 388 -5.30 5.35 -21.87
C ALA A 388 -4.24 5.04 -22.95
N LYS A 389 -3.25 5.91 -23.14
CA LYS A 389 -2.09 5.60 -23.99
C LYS A 389 -1.16 4.64 -23.26
N ILE A 390 -0.98 3.45 -23.83
CA ILE A 390 -0.02 2.46 -23.33
C ILE A 390 1.40 3.04 -23.38
N ILE A 391 2.13 2.89 -22.28
CA ILE A 391 3.53 3.27 -22.19
C ILE A 391 4.35 2.08 -22.68
N SER A 392 5.02 2.25 -23.82
CA SER A 392 5.90 1.21 -24.35
C SER A 392 7.07 0.95 -23.41
N ARG A 393 7.43 -0.32 -23.22
CA ARG A 393 8.58 -0.71 -22.42
C ARG A 393 9.22 -1.99 -22.93
N ASP A 394 10.53 -1.95 -23.17
CA ASP A 394 11.38 -3.11 -23.43
C ASP A 394 11.95 -3.67 -22.11
N LEU A 395 12.19 -4.99 -22.04
CA LEU A 395 12.71 -5.64 -20.82
C LEU A 395 14.11 -5.15 -20.41
N LYS A 396 14.90 -4.60 -21.35
CA LYS A 396 16.21 -4.01 -21.04
C LYS A 396 16.09 -2.66 -20.31
N GLU A 397 14.92 -2.03 -20.36
CA GLU A 397 14.69 -0.76 -19.66
C GLU A 397 14.43 -1.00 -18.18
N ASN A 398 15.17 -0.27 -17.33
CA ASN A 398 15.10 -0.39 -15.88
C ASN A 398 14.30 0.73 -15.19
N TRP A 399 13.77 1.70 -15.95
CA TRP A 399 12.98 2.80 -15.37
C TRP A 399 11.76 2.31 -14.55
N PRO A 400 11.08 1.18 -14.86
CA PRO A 400 9.93 0.75 -14.06
C PRO A 400 10.28 0.44 -12.60
N ASN A 401 11.51 -0.03 -12.35
CA ASN A 401 12.01 -0.35 -11.01
C ASN A 401 12.28 0.90 -10.14
N ARG A 402 12.19 2.08 -10.73
CA ARG A 402 12.40 3.37 -10.04
C ARG A 402 11.10 4.03 -9.60
N ILE A 403 9.94 3.45 -9.93
CA ILE A 403 8.63 4.04 -9.61
C ILE A 403 8.07 3.37 -8.36
N LYS A 404 7.78 4.18 -7.34
CA LYS A 404 7.12 3.77 -6.10
C LYS A 404 5.67 4.28 -6.12
N LEU A 405 4.69 3.38 -6.02
CA LEU A 405 3.31 3.79 -5.76
C LEU A 405 3.09 3.88 -4.26
N VAL A 406 2.67 5.05 -3.80
CA VAL A 406 2.50 5.39 -2.38
C VAL A 406 1.02 5.63 -2.11
N SER A 407 0.36 4.65 -1.50
CA SER A 407 -1.07 4.70 -1.19
C SER A 407 -1.30 5.23 0.21
N VAL A 408 -2.04 6.34 0.30
CA VAL A 408 -2.40 6.99 1.56
C VAL A 408 -3.89 7.28 1.52
N THR A 409 -4.60 6.93 2.59
CA THR A 409 -6.02 7.23 2.73
C THR A 409 -6.20 8.73 2.96
N GLY A 410 -7.09 9.37 2.20
CA GLY A 410 -7.40 10.78 2.33
C GLY A 410 -8.31 11.09 3.51
N ILE A 411 -8.47 12.38 3.84
CA ILE A 411 -9.60 12.84 4.63
C ILE A 411 -10.77 12.99 3.66
N ASP A 412 -11.84 12.23 3.86
CA ASP A 412 -12.96 12.18 2.93
C ASP A 412 -14.20 12.79 3.59
N PHE A 413 -14.77 13.77 2.92
CA PHE A 413 -15.99 14.43 3.37
C PHE A 413 -17.21 13.95 2.61
N ALA A 414 -17.13 12.88 1.80
CA ALA A 414 -18.18 12.33 0.93
C ALA A 414 -19.55 12.11 1.60
N GLY A 415 -19.60 12.12 2.94
CA GLY A 415 -20.80 11.94 3.70
C GLY A 415 -21.28 10.50 3.62
N ARG A 416 -20.37 9.54 3.80
CA ARG A 416 -20.67 8.11 3.76
C ARG A 416 -20.41 7.48 5.11
N LYS A 417 -21.04 6.33 5.34
CA LYS A 417 -20.92 5.56 6.59
C LYS A 417 -19.47 5.26 6.98
N HIS A 418 -18.57 5.04 6.01
CA HIS A 418 -17.15 4.80 6.31
C HIS A 418 -16.43 6.04 6.84
N ASP A 419 -16.79 7.21 6.34
CA ASP A 419 -16.20 8.52 6.69
C ASP A 419 -16.89 9.20 7.88
N ILE A 420 -17.70 8.47 8.66
CA ILE A 420 -18.46 9.08 9.75
C ILE A 420 -17.57 9.83 10.74
N ASN A 421 -16.40 9.26 11.07
CA ASN A 421 -15.47 9.90 11.99
C ASN A 421 -14.83 11.15 11.38
N ASP A 422 -14.73 11.26 10.05
CA ASP A 422 -14.22 12.46 9.39
C ASP A 422 -15.17 13.63 9.63
N ILE A 423 -16.47 13.37 9.44
CA ILE A 423 -17.53 14.34 9.69
C ILE A 423 -17.58 14.70 11.18
N LEU A 424 -17.65 13.70 12.07
CA LEU A 424 -17.78 13.96 13.50
C LEU A 424 -16.55 14.65 14.10
N TYR A 425 -15.37 14.40 13.57
CA TYR A 425 -14.11 14.93 14.11
C TYR A 425 -13.75 16.31 13.56
N TYR A 426 -13.95 16.54 12.24
CA TYR A 426 -13.55 17.77 11.58
C TYR A 426 -14.69 18.78 11.37
N VAL A 427 -15.96 18.39 11.35
CA VAL A 427 -17.07 19.32 11.07
C VAL A 427 -17.80 19.69 12.36
N THR A 428 -17.64 20.93 12.83
CA THR A 428 -18.16 21.38 14.14
C THR A 428 -19.68 21.47 14.17
N ASN A 429 -20.31 21.87 13.07
CA ASN A 429 -21.75 22.06 12.94
C ASN A 429 -22.45 20.90 12.20
N TRP A 430 -21.87 19.69 12.16
CA TRP A 430 -22.41 18.56 11.37
C TRP A 430 -23.90 18.25 11.66
N ARG A 431 -24.35 18.48 12.91
CA ARG A 431 -25.74 18.29 13.34
C ARG A 431 -26.73 19.21 12.62
N GLU A 432 -26.27 20.35 12.14
CA GLU A 432 -27.07 21.32 11.39
C GLU A 432 -27.11 20.96 9.91
N ILE A 433 -26.09 20.25 9.42
CA ILE A 433 -25.95 19.80 8.03
C ILE A 433 -26.77 18.53 7.76
N TYR A 434 -26.74 17.56 8.68
CA TYR A 434 -27.32 16.23 8.46
C TYR A 434 -28.56 15.98 9.35
N GLU A 435 -29.48 15.15 8.85
CA GLU A 435 -30.51 14.51 9.67
C GLU A 435 -29.84 13.62 10.71
N ILE A 436 -30.43 13.47 11.90
CA ILE A 436 -29.79 12.78 13.03
C ILE A 436 -30.52 11.47 13.30
N ASP A 437 -29.77 10.36 13.36
CA ASP A 437 -30.26 9.12 13.98
C ASP A 437 -30.24 9.30 15.50
N ARG A 438 -31.42 9.56 16.08
CA ARG A 438 -31.58 9.81 17.52
C ARG A 438 -31.13 8.65 18.42
N LYS A 439 -31.02 7.42 17.89
CA LYS A 439 -30.57 6.28 18.68
C LYS A 439 -29.05 6.23 18.82
N LYS A 440 -28.33 6.65 17.79
CA LYS A 440 -26.88 6.58 17.72
C LYS A 440 -26.18 7.90 17.98
N ASP A 441 -26.93 9.00 17.88
CA ASP A 441 -26.41 10.36 17.95
C ASP A 441 -25.41 10.68 16.82
N GLU A 442 -25.75 10.20 15.62
CA GLU A 442 -24.91 10.22 14.40
C GLU A 442 -25.73 10.73 13.20
N PRO A 443 -25.08 11.10 12.07
CA PRO A 443 -25.79 11.36 10.82
C PRO A 443 -26.66 10.18 10.38
N ALA A 444 -27.94 10.43 10.10
CA ALA A 444 -28.86 9.41 9.63
C ALA A 444 -28.46 8.93 8.22
N LEU A 445 -28.55 7.62 7.98
CA LEU A 445 -28.19 7.03 6.71
C LEU A 445 -29.37 6.98 5.72
N ARG A 446 -29.07 7.26 4.45
CA ARG A 446 -29.86 6.99 3.26
C ARG A 446 -29.30 5.73 2.60
N ASN A 447 -30.17 4.76 2.32
CA ASN A 447 -29.79 3.50 1.66
C ASN A 447 -28.62 2.78 2.36
N GLU A 448 -28.51 2.91 3.69
CA GLU A 448 -27.44 2.33 4.52
C GLU A 448 -26.00 2.76 4.18
N ARG A 449 -25.82 3.73 3.28
CA ARG A 449 -24.51 4.14 2.78
C ARG A 449 -24.22 5.64 2.97
N ASP A 450 -25.08 6.51 2.44
CA ASP A 450 -24.83 7.95 2.37
C ASP A 450 -25.56 8.68 3.50
N PHE A 451 -25.03 9.79 4.03
CA PHE A 451 -25.70 10.59 5.05
C PHE A 451 -26.84 11.40 4.45
N ARG A 452 -27.95 11.51 5.19
CA ARG A 452 -29.09 12.33 4.83
C ARG A 452 -28.79 13.78 5.17
N ARG A 453 -28.51 14.60 4.15
CA ARG A 453 -28.37 16.05 4.31
C ARG A 453 -29.74 16.70 4.53
N LYS A 454 -29.81 17.66 5.46
CA LYS A 454 -30.99 18.50 5.67
C LYS A 454 -31.19 19.42 4.47
N THR A 455 -32.40 19.47 3.94
CA THR A 455 -32.78 20.44 2.91
C THR A 455 -32.63 21.85 3.46
N GLY A 456 -31.84 22.70 2.78
CA GLY A 456 -31.55 24.06 3.23
C GLY A 456 -30.61 24.15 4.43
N GLY A 457 -29.91 23.06 4.79
CA GLY A 457 -28.89 23.09 5.84
C GLY A 457 -27.72 24.01 5.48
N PRO A 458 -27.02 24.58 6.49
CA PRO A 458 -25.90 25.50 6.28
C PRO A 458 -24.71 24.80 5.60
N ALA A 459 -23.71 25.59 5.22
CA ALA A 459 -22.39 25.09 4.89
C ALA A 459 -21.71 24.49 6.14
N GLY A 460 -20.77 23.59 5.91
CA GLY A 460 -19.97 23.00 6.97
C GLY A 460 -18.99 23.99 7.57
N GLU A 461 -18.83 23.92 8.88
CA GLU A 461 -17.81 24.63 9.62
C GLU A 461 -16.74 23.62 10.05
N LEU A 462 -15.49 23.86 9.65
CA LEU A 462 -14.38 22.98 9.97
C LEU A 462 -13.72 23.37 11.29
N HIS A 463 -13.30 22.36 12.06
CA HIS A 463 -12.30 22.52 13.11
C HIS A 463 -10.91 22.69 12.48
N GLN A 464 -10.67 23.85 11.85
CA GLN A 464 -9.51 24.13 10.99
C GLN A 464 -8.16 23.75 11.62
N LYS A 465 -7.94 24.06 12.90
CA LYS A 465 -6.70 23.69 13.60
C LYS A 465 -6.45 22.17 13.59
N ARG A 466 -7.46 21.36 13.89
CA ARG A 466 -7.33 19.89 13.91
C ARG A 466 -7.06 19.36 12.52
N LEU A 467 -7.79 19.88 11.53
CA LEU A 467 -7.57 19.51 10.14
C LEU A 467 -6.14 19.82 9.69
N LEU A 468 -5.64 21.02 10.01
CA LEU A 468 -4.26 21.42 9.71
C LEU A 468 -3.23 20.53 10.42
N ASP A 469 -3.41 20.29 11.72
CA ASP A 469 -2.51 19.46 12.52
C ASP A 469 -2.41 18.04 11.92
N ASP A 470 -3.54 17.42 11.59
CA ASP A 470 -3.59 16.07 11.03
C ASP A 470 -3.08 16.02 9.58
N LEU A 471 -3.42 16.99 8.72
CA LEU A 471 -2.90 17.05 7.35
C LEU A 471 -1.37 17.25 7.34
N THR A 472 -0.86 18.11 8.23
CA THR A 472 0.58 18.31 8.42
C THR A 472 1.23 17.00 8.86
N TYR A 473 0.55 16.27 9.75
CA TYR A 473 1.02 15.00 10.24
C TYR A 473 1.06 13.91 9.16
N MET A 474 -0.02 13.76 8.40
CA MET A 474 -0.12 12.84 7.26
C MET A 474 0.97 13.15 6.21
N ALA A 475 1.18 14.43 5.89
CA ALA A 475 2.22 14.86 4.97
C ALA A 475 3.63 14.46 5.44
N ARG A 476 3.92 14.70 6.72
CA ARG A 476 5.18 14.31 7.35
C ARG A 476 5.39 12.80 7.34
N LEU A 477 4.38 12.01 7.75
CA LEU A 477 4.45 10.55 7.77
C LEU A 477 4.78 10.02 6.36
N ARG A 478 4.09 10.55 5.34
CA ARG A 478 4.30 10.16 3.96
C ARG A 478 5.69 10.50 3.46
N LEU A 479 6.14 11.74 3.60
CA LEU A 479 7.46 12.15 3.10
C LEU A 479 8.58 11.40 3.80
N ARG A 480 8.44 11.08 5.09
CA ARG A 480 9.36 10.19 5.81
C ARG A 480 9.38 8.77 5.24
N ALA A 481 8.23 8.21 4.91
CA ALA A 481 8.14 6.89 4.29
C ALA A 481 8.79 6.88 2.89
N CYS A 482 8.54 7.92 2.08
CA CYS A 482 9.22 8.10 0.79
C CYS A 482 10.75 8.22 0.96
N ASP A 483 11.21 9.04 1.90
CA ASP A 483 12.64 9.21 2.16
C ASP A 483 13.30 7.91 2.63
N ALA A 484 12.64 7.14 3.49
CA ALA A 484 13.10 5.83 3.95
C ALA A 484 13.22 4.81 2.81
N GLU A 485 12.36 4.91 1.80
CA GLU A 485 12.35 4.08 0.58
C GLU A 485 13.28 4.60 -0.53
N GLY A 486 14.12 5.60 -0.23
CA GLY A 486 15.10 6.14 -1.17
C GLY A 486 14.50 6.95 -2.32
N VAL A 487 13.28 7.44 -2.16
CA VAL A 487 12.63 8.30 -3.15
C VAL A 487 13.38 9.63 -3.25
N GLN A 488 13.67 10.04 -4.48
CA GLN A 488 14.37 11.29 -4.77
C GLN A 488 13.41 12.39 -5.21
N ILE A 489 12.41 12.05 -6.03
CA ILE A 489 11.38 12.98 -6.50
C ILE A 489 10.01 12.48 -6.05
N VAL A 490 9.24 13.34 -5.39
CA VAL A 490 7.88 13.00 -4.96
C VAL A 490 6.88 13.66 -5.90
N VAL A 491 6.03 12.86 -6.55
CA VAL A 491 4.90 13.35 -7.33
C VAL A 491 3.62 13.28 -6.49
N GLU A 492 2.95 14.42 -6.36
CA GLU A 492 1.84 14.67 -5.44
C GLU A 492 0.59 15.16 -6.18
N THR A 493 -0.60 14.80 -5.69
CA THR A 493 -1.88 15.40 -6.14
C THR A 493 -2.60 16.15 -5.00
N GLY A 494 -1.86 16.46 -3.93
CA GLY A 494 -2.35 17.06 -2.68
C GLY A 494 -2.58 16.00 -1.59
N ILE A 495 -1.91 16.14 -0.45
CA ILE A 495 -1.99 15.16 0.65
C ILE A 495 -3.28 15.39 1.44
N GLY A 496 -4.00 14.29 1.70
CA GLY A 496 -5.22 14.31 2.49
C GLY A 496 -6.44 14.89 1.77
N LEU A 497 -6.30 15.29 0.50
CA LEU A 497 -7.44 15.51 -0.38
C LEU A 497 -8.00 14.13 -0.72
N GLY A 498 -9.04 13.69 0.00
CA GLY A 498 -9.84 12.55 -0.42
C GLY A 498 -10.44 12.77 -1.80
N VAL A 499 -11.06 11.74 -2.37
CA VAL A 499 -11.76 11.87 -3.67
C VAL A 499 -12.85 12.95 -3.58
N PHE A 500 -13.39 13.21 -2.39
CA PHE A 500 -14.38 14.26 -2.13
C PHE A 500 -13.90 15.21 -1.02
N SER A 501 -13.37 16.37 -1.40
CA SER A 501 -12.96 17.42 -0.46
C SER A 501 -14.12 18.12 0.26
N GLY A 502 -15.37 17.65 0.11
CA GLY A 502 -16.52 18.20 0.84
C GLY A 502 -17.27 19.32 0.12
N GLU A 503 -17.22 19.37 -1.21
CA GLU A 503 -17.94 20.36 -2.03
C GLU A 503 -19.45 20.38 -1.71
N HIS A 504 -20.06 19.22 -1.51
CA HIS A 504 -21.50 19.11 -1.20
C HIS A 504 -21.90 19.64 0.19
N ILE A 505 -20.93 19.90 1.07
CA ILE A 505 -21.11 20.62 2.34
C ILE A 505 -20.39 21.98 2.34
N GLY A 506 -19.80 22.41 1.22
CA GLY A 506 -19.20 23.74 1.07
C GLY A 506 -17.91 23.95 1.87
N VAL A 507 -17.08 22.91 2.06
CA VAL A 507 -15.81 23.02 2.79
C VAL A 507 -14.57 22.78 1.93
N ASP A 508 -14.74 22.49 0.65
CA ASP A 508 -13.67 21.99 -0.22
C ASP A 508 -12.54 22.99 -0.46
N GLU A 509 -12.86 24.27 -0.64
CA GLU A 509 -11.86 25.34 -0.75
C GLU A 509 -10.98 25.38 0.51
N THR A 510 -11.59 25.37 1.69
CA THR A 510 -10.84 25.37 2.96
C THR A 510 -9.97 24.12 3.11
N VAL A 511 -10.45 22.95 2.69
CA VAL A 511 -9.66 21.69 2.73
C VAL A 511 -8.46 21.77 1.79
N LYS A 512 -8.64 22.27 0.55
CA LYS A 512 -7.56 22.46 -0.44
C LYS A 512 -6.49 23.41 0.07
N ILE A 513 -6.91 24.58 0.57
CA ILE A 513 -6.03 25.57 1.20
C ILE A 513 -5.25 24.95 2.37
N THR A 514 -5.95 24.25 3.26
CA THR A 514 -5.32 23.64 4.44
C THR A 514 -4.30 22.58 4.04
N SER A 515 -4.57 21.79 2.99
CA SER A 515 -3.62 20.82 2.44
C SER A 515 -2.36 21.49 1.88
N ALA A 516 -2.50 22.58 1.13
CA ALA A 516 -1.38 23.35 0.61
C ALA A 516 -0.51 23.91 1.75
N ILE A 517 -1.13 24.51 2.76
CA ILE A 517 -0.45 25.04 3.96
C ILE A 517 0.29 23.92 4.70
N ALA A 518 -0.38 22.78 4.93
CA ALA A 518 0.18 21.65 5.65
C ALA A 518 1.44 21.10 4.97
N ILE A 519 1.38 20.81 3.66
CA ILE A 519 2.55 20.26 2.96
C ILE A 519 3.67 21.28 2.84
N ARG A 520 3.35 22.56 2.59
CA ARG A 520 4.34 23.64 2.62
C ARG A 520 5.07 23.69 3.95
N ALA A 521 4.33 23.66 5.06
CA ALA A 521 4.91 23.70 6.40
C ALA A 521 5.85 22.52 6.65
N VAL A 522 5.48 21.31 6.23
CA VAL A 522 6.37 20.13 6.32
C VAL A 522 7.63 20.30 5.48
N LEU A 523 7.52 20.82 4.26
CA LEU A 523 8.68 21.03 3.40
C LEU A 523 9.64 22.11 3.95
N GLU A 524 9.12 23.16 4.57
CA GLU A 524 9.93 24.21 5.20
C GLU A 524 10.58 23.72 6.51
N GLN A 525 9.84 22.99 7.34
CA GLN A 525 10.30 22.56 8.67
C GLN A 525 11.16 21.29 8.62
N ASP A 526 10.69 20.26 7.92
CA ASP A 526 11.32 18.95 7.90
C ASP A 526 12.19 18.74 6.65
N GLY A 527 12.07 19.61 5.64
CA GLY A 527 12.87 19.60 4.41
C GLY A 527 14.36 19.34 4.61
N PRO A 528 15.04 20.04 5.55
CA PRO A 528 16.47 19.84 5.81
C PRO A 528 16.83 18.43 6.33
N SER A 529 15.86 17.68 6.85
CA SER A 529 16.07 16.35 7.44
C SER A 529 15.95 15.20 6.45
N TYR A 530 15.31 15.42 5.30
CA TYR A 530 15.17 14.40 4.26
C TYR A 530 16.51 14.17 3.55
N LYS A 531 16.93 12.91 3.46
CA LYS A 531 18.26 12.54 2.94
C LYS A 531 18.26 12.32 1.44
N ASN A 532 17.17 11.76 0.92
CA ASN A 532 17.04 11.31 -0.45
C ASN A 532 16.19 12.28 -1.28
N ILE A 533 15.11 12.81 -0.69
CA ILE A 533 14.18 13.70 -1.39
C ILE A 533 14.89 15.01 -1.79
N CYS A 534 14.90 15.30 -3.08
CA CYS A 534 15.56 16.46 -3.67
C CYS A 534 14.66 17.28 -4.60
N GLY A 535 13.40 16.89 -4.77
CA GLY A 535 12.39 17.68 -5.48
C GLY A 535 10.97 17.16 -5.25
N ILE A 536 10.00 18.08 -5.27
CA ILE A 536 8.56 17.76 -5.23
C ILE A 536 7.90 18.28 -6.51
N VAL A 537 7.02 17.48 -7.09
CA VAL A 537 6.21 17.86 -8.25
C VAL A 537 4.73 17.65 -7.92
N PHE A 538 3.95 18.72 -7.84
CA PHE A 538 2.50 18.64 -7.73
C PHE A 538 1.87 18.54 -9.13
N SER A 539 1.18 17.43 -9.38
CA SER A 539 0.33 17.18 -10.53
C SER A 539 -1.10 17.60 -10.18
N LEU A 540 -1.48 18.81 -10.58
CA LEU A 540 -2.77 19.41 -10.26
C LEU A 540 -3.50 19.80 -11.56
N PRO A 541 -4.15 18.83 -12.23
CA PRO A 541 -4.77 19.09 -13.52
C PRO A 541 -5.97 20.04 -13.40
N ILE A 542 -6.03 21.04 -14.27
CA ILE A 542 -7.10 22.05 -14.32
C ILE A 542 -8.24 21.52 -15.20
N ILE A 543 -9.30 20.96 -14.60
CA ILE A 543 -10.38 20.28 -15.36
C ILE A 543 -11.49 21.27 -15.82
N ALA A 544 -11.75 22.34 -15.05
CA ALA A 544 -12.89 23.23 -15.27
C ALA A 544 -12.44 24.60 -15.83
N VAL A 545 -12.04 24.66 -17.10
CA VAL A 545 -11.72 25.95 -17.76
C VAL A 545 -12.99 26.62 -18.33
N GLU A 546 -14.04 25.86 -18.63
CA GLU A 546 -15.18 26.35 -19.45
C GLU A 546 -16.28 27.07 -18.67
N THR A 547 -16.35 26.95 -17.34
CA THR A 547 -17.33 27.70 -16.54
C THR A 547 -16.70 28.97 -16.00
N HIS A 548 -16.74 30.05 -16.79
CA HIS A 548 -16.36 31.42 -16.43
C HIS A 548 -17.16 32.05 -15.25
N ALA A 549 -17.73 31.25 -14.35
CA ALA A 549 -18.27 31.74 -13.08
C ALA A 549 -17.10 32.06 -12.14
N ILE A 550 -16.63 33.30 -12.27
CA ILE A 550 -15.70 34.03 -11.41
C ILE A 550 -15.90 33.63 -9.94
N GLY A 551 -14.95 32.88 -9.37
CA GLY A 551 -14.81 32.81 -7.91
C GLY A 551 -14.43 31.48 -7.26
N ILE A 552 -14.47 30.33 -7.94
CA ILE A 552 -14.05 29.06 -7.32
C ILE A 552 -12.59 28.79 -7.68
N GLY A 553 -11.69 28.95 -6.71
CA GLY A 553 -10.30 28.57 -6.85
C GLY A 553 -10.17 27.06 -7.10
N ASP A 554 -9.54 26.70 -8.21
CA ASP A 554 -9.15 25.31 -8.44
C ASP A 554 -7.95 24.95 -7.55
N THR A 555 -7.75 23.65 -7.28
CA THR A 555 -6.65 23.18 -6.42
C THR A 555 -5.29 23.69 -6.91
N PHE A 556 -5.12 23.88 -8.23
CA PHE A 556 -3.91 24.45 -8.81
C PHE A 556 -3.67 25.87 -8.28
N SER A 557 -4.66 26.76 -8.40
CA SER A 557 -4.56 28.16 -7.98
C SER A 557 -4.33 28.30 -6.47
N GLU A 558 -5.01 27.51 -5.66
CA GLU A 558 -4.82 27.52 -4.20
C GLU A 558 -3.38 27.14 -3.80
N PHE A 559 -2.82 26.12 -4.46
CA PHE A 559 -1.43 25.74 -4.23
C PHE A 559 -0.47 26.82 -4.71
N ILE A 560 -0.70 27.45 -5.87
CA ILE A 560 0.16 28.55 -6.34
C ILE A 560 0.16 29.71 -5.35
N GLU A 561 -1.01 30.18 -4.92
CA GLU A 561 -1.14 31.31 -3.98
C GLU A 561 -0.33 31.05 -2.71
N HIS A 562 -0.50 29.87 -2.11
CA HIS A 562 0.18 29.49 -0.88
C HIS A 562 1.67 29.17 -1.03
N PHE A 563 2.20 28.92 -2.22
CA PHE A 563 3.65 28.79 -2.42
C PHE A 563 4.31 30.11 -2.86
N GLN A 564 3.52 31.05 -3.40
CA GLN A 564 4.01 32.32 -3.89
C GLN A 564 4.06 33.39 -2.79
N GLU A 565 3.05 33.49 -1.93
CA GLU A 565 2.97 34.55 -0.92
C GLU A 565 2.59 34.02 0.49
N PRO A 566 3.46 34.18 1.51
CA PRO A 566 4.85 34.61 1.39
C PRO A 566 5.65 33.62 0.52
N PRO A 567 6.75 34.01 -0.13
CA PRO A 567 7.52 33.10 -0.97
C PRO A 567 7.95 31.85 -0.20
N TYR A 568 7.77 30.68 -0.82
CA TYR A 568 8.25 29.41 -0.28
C TYR A 568 9.78 29.44 -0.13
N ASN A 569 10.24 29.19 1.10
CA ASN A 569 11.66 29.28 1.50
C ASN A 569 12.25 27.92 1.93
N GLY A 570 11.54 26.82 1.68
CA GLY A 570 12.03 25.48 2.02
C GLY A 570 13.21 25.05 1.14
N PRO A 571 14.06 24.12 1.62
CA PRO A 571 15.30 23.73 0.94
C PRO A 571 15.08 22.78 -0.26
N ILE A 572 13.89 22.20 -0.38
CA ILE A 572 13.55 21.26 -1.45
C ILE A 572 12.78 22.03 -2.54
N PRO A 573 13.28 22.08 -3.79
CA PRO A 573 12.58 22.71 -4.89
C PRO A 573 11.21 22.08 -5.16
N VAL A 574 10.24 22.91 -5.50
CA VAL A 574 8.85 22.51 -5.76
C VAL A 574 8.47 22.94 -7.18
N MET A 575 7.82 22.04 -7.92
CA MET A 575 7.13 22.34 -9.17
C MET A 575 5.63 22.10 -8.97
N ILE A 576 4.79 23.02 -9.43
CA ILE A 576 3.34 22.84 -9.51
C ILE A 576 2.98 22.85 -11.00
N ALA A 577 2.27 21.82 -11.46
CA ALA A 577 2.05 21.57 -12.88
C ALA A 577 0.62 21.10 -13.19
N ASP A 578 0.00 21.71 -14.19
CA ASP A 578 -1.22 21.22 -14.83
C ASP A 578 -0.88 20.08 -15.81
N GLN A 579 -0.64 18.89 -15.27
CA GLN A 579 -0.15 17.76 -16.05
C GLN A 579 -0.56 16.42 -15.43
N ASP A 580 -0.62 15.38 -16.25
CA ASP A 580 -0.85 13.99 -15.85
C ASP A 580 0.27 13.45 -14.95
N MET A 581 -0.14 12.86 -13.82
CA MET A 581 0.76 12.33 -12.81
C MET A 581 1.60 11.16 -13.34
N HIS A 582 1.03 10.31 -14.19
CA HIS A 582 1.74 9.18 -14.80
C HIS A 582 2.85 9.65 -15.73
N ARG A 583 2.53 10.58 -16.62
CA ARG A 583 3.48 11.15 -17.57
C ARG A 583 4.66 11.81 -16.86
N LEU A 584 4.39 12.60 -15.81
CA LEU A 584 5.45 13.18 -14.97
C LEU A 584 6.32 12.08 -14.34
N THR A 585 5.69 11.10 -13.69
CA THR A 585 6.37 10.01 -12.99
C THR A 585 7.28 9.20 -13.93
N VAL A 586 6.78 8.80 -15.10
CA VAL A 586 7.57 8.06 -16.09
C VAL A 586 8.72 8.90 -16.65
N ALA A 587 8.48 10.19 -16.94
CA ALA A 587 9.53 11.08 -17.43
C ALA A 587 10.67 11.25 -16.40
N ILE A 588 10.32 11.36 -15.12
CA ILE A 588 11.30 11.42 -14.02
C ILE A 588 12.07 10.09 -13.90
N ALA A 589 11.38 8.95 -13.91
CA ALA A 589 12.00 7.63 -13.81
C ALA A 589 12.96 7.34 -14.97
N ARG A 590 12.59 7.74 -16.19
CA ARG A 590 13.45 7.62 -17.39
C ARG A 590 14.72 8.47 -17.31
N GLN A 591 14.70 9.56 -16.54
CA GLN A 591 15.91 10.35 -16.25
C GLN A 591 16.78 9.75 -15.15
N GLY A 592 16.40 8.59 -14.61
CA GLY A 592 17.21 7.86 -13.64
C GLY A 592 16.92 8.24 -12.19
N PHE A 593 15.88 9.00 -11.90
CA PHE A 593 15.49 9.29 -10.52
C PHE A 593 14.56 8.19 -9.97
N VAL A 594 14.72 7.85 -8.69
CA VAL A 594 13.68 7.11 -7.95
C VAL A 594 12.55 8.09 -7.63
N VAL A 595 11.34 7.75 -8.04
CA VAL A 595 10.19 8.65 -7.98
C VAL A 595 9.02 7.97 -7.30
N SER A 596 8.30 8.71 -6.46
CA SER A 596 7.03 8.25 -5.91
C SER A 596 5.84 8.89 -6.59
N GLN A 597 4.73 8.17 -6.63
CA GLN A 597 3.44 8.65 -7.09
C GLN A 597 2.37 8.46 -6.00
N LEU A 598 1.53 9.47 -5.74
CA LEU A 598 0.41 9.32 -4.81
C LEU A 598 -0.69 8.43 -5.41
N ASN A 599 -1.15 7.45 -4.63
CA ASN A 599 -2.48 6.89 -4.76
C ASN A 599 -3.38 7.41 -3.63
N PRO A 600 -4.32 8.33 -3.89
CA PRO A 600 -5.30 8.77 -2.90
C PRO A 600 -6.30 7.63 -2.70
N ALA A 601 -6.05 6.82 -1.68
CA ALA A 601 -6.74 5.55 -1.50
C ALA A 601 -7.99 5.68 -0.65
N ASP A 602 -8.88 4.69 -0.75
CA ASP A 602 -10.05 4.60 0.10
C ASP A 602 -9.71 4.39 1.60
N SER A 603 -10.66 4.81 2.42
CA SER A 603 -10.80 4.72 3.87
C SER A 603 -10.54 3.33 4.45
N HIS A 604 -10.87 2.25 3.74
CA HIS A 604 -10.65 0.87 4.22
C HIS A 604 -9.24 0.34 3.99
N GLY A 605 -8.39 1.07 3.28
CA GLY A 605 -6.98 0.71 3.14
C GLY A 605 -6.71 -0.51 2.26
N VAL A 606 -7.68 -0.94 1.45
CA VAL A 606 -7.51 -1.94 0.40
C VAL A 606 -7.20 -1.23 -0.91
N PHE A 607 -6.09 -1.58 -1.56
CA PHE A 607 -5.71 -0.94 -2.83
C PHE A 607 -6.70 -1.33 -3.93
N GLY A 608 -7.24 -0.33 -4.63
CA GLY A 608 -8.07 -0.57 -5.81
C GLY A 608 -9.36 -1.30 -5.49
N GLU A 609 -9.92 -1.13 -4.30
CA GLU A 609 -11.10 -1.85 -3.82
C GLU A 609 -12.25 -1.85 -4.84
N TYR A 610 -12.56 -0.71 -5.45
CA TYR A 610 -13.64 -0.58 -6.42
C TYR A 610 -13.23 -0.69 -7.88
N TRP A 611 -12.05 -1.23 -8.21
CA TRP A 611 -11.53 -1.23 -9.59
C TRP A 611 -12.48 -1.89 -10.63
N GLN A 612 -13.37 -2.78 -10.19
CA GLN A 612 -14.38 -3.44 -11.03
C GLN A 612 -15.68 -2.65 -11.21
N ASN A 613 -15.87 -1.54 -10.47
CA ASN A 613 -17.07 -0.71 -10.54
C ASN A 613 -17.14 0.17 -11.77
N ARG A 614 -16.10 0.16 -12.62
CA ARG A 614 -16.02 0.94 -13.86
C ARG A 614 -16.20 2.45 -13.60
N GLY A 615 -15.86 2.89 -12.39
CA GLY A 615 -15.99 4.26 -11.98
C GLY A 615 -14.80 5.13 -12.44
N PRO A 616 -14.96 6.47 -12.35
CA PRO A 616 -13.92 7.40 -12.74
C PRO A 616 -13.02 7.83 -11.57
N ALA A 617 -13.06 7.15 -10.42
CA ALA A 617 -12.27 7.56 -9.27
C ALA A 617 -10.77 7.40 -9.57
N VAL A 618 -9.93 8.29 -9.01
CA VAL A 618 -8.48 8.29 -9.28
C VAL A 618 -7.84 6.95 -8.88
N GLU A 619 -8.22 6.37 -7.74
CA GLU A 619 -7.71 5.06 -7.32
C GLU A 619 -8.12 3.93 -8.29
N GLU A 620 -9.37 3.94 -8.79
CA GLU A 620 -9.81 2.97 -9.79
C GLU A 620 -8.96 3.10 -11.07
N LYS A 621 -8.70 4.34 -11.53
CA LYS A 621 -7.79 4.56 -12.67
C LYS A 621 -6.39 4.04 -12.36
N LEU A 622 -5.85 4.26 -11.17
CA LEU A 622 -4.53 3.74 -10.79
C LEU A 622 -4.49 2.21 -10.81
N ALA A 623 -5.54 1.54 -10.36
CA ALA A 623 -5.65 0.08 -10.46
C ALA A 623 -5.67 -0.42 -11.92
N LEU A 624 -6.23 0.35 -12.85
CA LEU A 624 -6.31 0.02 -14.28
C LEU A 624 -5.04 0.38 -15.06
N THR A 625 -4.30 1.37 -14.61
CA THR A 625 -3.20 1.99 -15.38
C THR A 625 -1.81 1.63 -14.87
N THR A 626 -1.73 0.91 -13.76
CA THR A 626 -0.48 0.45 -13.14
C THR A 626 -0.55 -1.04 -12.84
N VAL A 627 0.56 -1.62 -12.38
CA VAL A 627 0.53 -2.98 -11.80
C VAL A 627 0.06 -3.02 -10.34
N GLY A 628 -0.55 -1.93 -9.83
CA GLY A 628 -0.93 -1.75 -8.43
C GLY A 628 -1.75 -2.90 -7.84
N LEU A 629 -2.67 -3.48 -8.62
CA LEU A 629 -3.42 -4.67 -8.19
C LEU A 629 -2.48 -5.85 -7.88
N LEU A 630 -1.49 -6.09 -8.73
CA LEU A 630 -0.54 -7.18 -8.54
C LEU A 630 0.38 -6.98 -7.33
N VAL A 631 0.69 -5.73 -6.98
CA VAL A 631 1.74 -5.41 -5.99
C VAL A 631 1.22 -4.89 -4.65
N GLN A 632 -0.02 -4.40 -4.56
CA GLN A 632 -0.60 -3.89 -3.29
C GLN A 632 -1.91 -4.57 -2.87
N HIS A 633 -2.57 -5.35 -3.74
CA HIS A 633 -3.83 -6.00 -3.37
C HIS A 633 -3.59 -7.28 -2.56
N HIS A 634 -4.18 -7.40 -1.36
CA HIS A 634 -3.92 -8.50 -0.42
C HIS A 634 -4.32 -9.89 -0.95
N LEU A 635 -5.33 -9.97 -1.84
CA LEU A 635 -5.71 -11.23 -2.50
C LEU A 635 -4.71 -11.71 -3.57
N ILE A 636 -3.78 -10.84 -4.01
CA ILE A 636 -2.80 -11.16 -5.05
C ILE A 636 -1.37 -11.21 -4.49
N ASN A 637 -1.00 -10.22 -3.67
CA ASN A 637 0.33 -10.12 -3.10
C ASN A 637 0.37 -10.65 -1.65
N PRO A 638 1.01 -11.79 -1.38
CA PRO A 638 1.11 -12.35 -0.04
C PRO A 638 1.91 -11.45 0.94
N HIS A 639 2.80 -10.59 0.44
CA HIS A 639 3.61 -9.70 1.27
C HIS A 639 2.80 -8.57 1.92
N VAL A 640 1.57 -8.31 1.47
CA VAL A 640 0.66 -7.34 2.08
C VAL A 640 0.32 -7.74 3.52
N LEU A 641 0.24 -9.04 3.79
CA LEU A 641 -0.13 -9.60 5.09
C LEU A 641 1.07 -10.03 5.94
N ASP A 642 2.29 -9.87 5.41
CA ASP A 642 3.52 -10.14 6.14
C ASP A 642 3.81 -8.99 7.10
N THR A 643 3.58 -9.23 8.39
CA THR A 643 3.77 -8.24 9.45
C THR A 643 5.22 -7.77 9.64
N ASN A 644 6.21 -8.42 9.00
CA ASN A 644 7.59 -7.93 8.94
C ASN A 644 7.73 -6.68 8.07
N ASN A 645 6.79 -6.47 7.14
CA ASN A 645 6.74 -5.27 6.30
C ASN A 645 6.08 -4.08 7.01
N TYR A 646 5.63 -4.23 8.26
CA TYR A 646 4.92 -3.18 9.00
C TYR A 646 5.90 -2.44 9.92
N HIS A 647 6.15 -1.18 9.56
CA HIS A 647 7.04 -0.25 10.22
C HIS A 647 6.20 0.76 11.03
N LEU A 648 6.09 0.53 12.33
CA LEU A 648 5.48 1.48 13.25
C LEU A 648 6.56 2.49 13.67
N ILE A 649 6.53 3.69 13.07
CA ILE A 649 7.59 4.69 13.24
C ILE A 649 7.27 5.72 14.32
#